data_AF-A0A6C0G647-F1
#
_entry.id   AF-A0A6C0G647-F1
#
_cell.length_a   1.000
_cell.length_b   1.000
_cell.length_c   1.000
_cell.angle_alpha   90.00
_cell.angle_beta   90.00
_cell.angle_gamma   90.00
#
_symmetry.space_group_name_H-M   'P 1'
#
loop_
_entity.id
_entity.type
_entity.pdbx_description
1 polymer ?
#
loop_
_entity_poly.entity_id
_entity_poly.type
_entity_poly.pdbx_seq_one_letter_code
_entity_poly.pdbx_strand_id
1 'polypeptide(L)'
;MTNKYDFHDSDGMKMLDPLMLTVTFDNGERPSFQAEGWSDGPSGTDALGEYRTQVLAFRGEDENETIALELKRYARTVLAYAAVQLKQDVFGVTHALDPEAGLRFSIGEPAGIDGVLAHYLHYKWWSRPHIAAGTSALPERTQALLWRAGGRYVQLFPACADIWKTTLQGNGDGFDLVVAPLVRGCRSGRQLLCVLSESDSPFAAAEQAAAAMLHAMDKPVRTRATKSYPEAFEYLGWCTWDAFYHEVTEQGVEAKAAELQEKDVPVRWVMIDDGWSPVRADKTLSSLGANAEKFPNGLGASVRTLKERYGVNWVGVWHAFTGYWHGIEPGSELASDMRDALFADHAGRLIPHPDPARGLAFWKTWHDSLARQGIDMIKVDSQSSLVQFVQGQLPIGQAAAGLHQSLEASAALHFDGRLINCMGMAQENVWHRGNTPISRNSDDFYPGKPEWFREHALQNAYNSVYHGTLYWGDWDMWWTSHEDGVSHAVLRAVSGGPVYISDPVGTTDASMLRPLIYSDGRVLRADRPGLPTEDCLFVNPAEQPVPLKVWNRSGDCGLLAAFHLHEEAEPVGGELRLADIPGFAEARCAVLDHFGRLAFELEPSGTHALSVERARPALYVLAPYLDGVACFGLVDKYVSPAAIESRWTANGRTVLGLREGGRFGFASDAEPAAVLVNGVQAAINREAGFYTVDCGESPGSSVLVEIVF
;
A
#
# COMPACT_ATOMS: atom_id res chain seq x y z
N MET A 1 -1.40 39.03 -8.47
CA MET A 1 -2.18 38.25 -9.44
C MET A 1 -2.95 37.24 -8.63
N THR A 2 -4.28 37.36 -8.56
CA THR A 2 -5.13 36.34 -7.94
C THR A 2 -4.93 35.04 -8.72
N ASN A 3 -4.48 34.00 -8.03
CA ASN A 3 -4.26 32.70 -8.65
C ASN A 3 -5.66 32.14 -8.97
N LYS A 4 -6.06 32.06 -10.25
CA LYS A 4 -7.34 31.48 -10.69
C LYS A 4 -7.47 29.97 -10.38
N TYR A 5 -6.54 29.44 -9.59
CA TYR A 5 -6.32 28.02 -9.31
C TYR A 5 -6.48 27.72 -7.81
N ASP A 6 -6.97 28.69 -7.03
CA ASP A 6 -7.14 28.54 -5.59
C ASP A 6 -8.57 28.04 -5.29
N PHE A 7 -8.71 27.01 -4.43
CA PHE A 7 -10.01 26.59 -3.86
C PHE A 7 -10.76 27.76 -3.20
N HIS A 8 -10.03 28.84 -2.88
CA HIS A 8 -10.49 30.05 -2.22
C HIS A 8 -11.07 31.15 -3.12
N ASP A 9 -10.91 31.12 -4.45
CA ASP A 9 -11.57 32.15 -5.28
C ASP A 9 -13.10 31.90 -5.32
N SER A 10 -13.90 32.96 -5.40
CA SER A 10 -15.37 32.83 -5.48
C SER A 10 -15.85 32.00 -6.68
N ASP A 11 -14.94 31.79 -7.64
CA ASP A 11 -15.07 30.99 -8.86
C ASP A 11 -14.52 29.55 -8.76
N GLY A 12 -14.13 29.06 -7.57
CA GLY A 12 -13.54 27.71 -7.34
C GLY A 12 -14.40 26.50 -7.78
N MET A 13 -15.55 26.75 -8.40
CA MET A 13 -16.37 25.78 -9.14
C MET A 13 -15.74 25.38 -10.49
N LYS A 14 -14.82 26.19 -11.05
CA LYS A 14 -14.20 25.96 -12.36
C LYS A 14 -13.46 24.63 -12.50
N MET A 15 -13.04 24.02 -11.40
CA MET A 15 -12.35 22.73 -11.41
C MET A 15 -13.26 21.58 -11.85
N LEU A 16 -14.58 21.74 -11.69
CA LEU A 16 -15.57 20.75 -12.12
C LEU A 16 -16.32 21.21 -13.39
N ASP A 17 -15.96 22.37 -13.95
CA ASP A 17 -16.61 22.94 -15.12
C ASP A 17 -15.89 22.59 -16.43
N PRO A 18 -16.64 22.41 -17.54
CA PRO A 18 -18.09 22.20 -17.59
C PRO A 18 -18.51 20.91 -16.87
N LEU A 19 -19.61 20.99 -16.11
CA LEU A 19 -20.24 19.85 -15.44
C LEU A 19 -21.54 19.48 -16.16
N MET A 20 -21.67 18.22 -16.58
CA MET A 20 -22.89 17.68 -17.17
C MET A 20 -23.34 16.40 -16.47
N LEU A 21 -24.65 16.21 -16.31
CA LEU A 21 -25.23 14.99 -15.76
C LEU A 21 -25.86 14.15 -16.88
N THR A 22 -25.46 12.88 -16.96
CA THR A 22 -26.20 11.84 -17.68
C THR A 22 -26.81 10.87 -16.68
N VAL A 23 -28.09 10.53 -16.88
CA VAL A 23 -28.82 9.57 -16.05
C VAL A 23 -29.24 8.40 -16.93
N THR A 24 -29.03 7.18 -16.45
CA THR A 24 -29.52 5.96 -17.10
C THR A 24 -30.40 5.19 -16.12
N PHE A 25 -31.60 4.84 -16.54
CA PHE A 25 -32.49 3.98 -15.79
C PHE A 25 -32.21 2.50 -16.05
N ASP A 26 -32.63 1.61 -15.14
CA ASP A 26 -32.38 0.17 -15.19
C ASP A 26 -33.14 -0.58 -16.30
N ASN A 27 -34.04 0.12 -16.99
CA ASN A 27 -34.71 -0.28 -18.23
C ASN A 27 -33.95 0.17 -19.50
N GLY A 28 -32.84 0.90 -19.36
CA GLY A 28 -32.01 1.43 -20.44
C GLY A 28 -32.40 2.82 -20.96
N GLU A 29 -33.49 3.41 -20.46
CA GLU A 29 -33.90 4.76 -20.82
C GLU A 29 -32.93 5.81 -20.27
N ARG A 30 -32.75 6.90 -21.02
CA ARG A 30 -31.86 8.02 -20.68
C ARG A 30 -32.66 9.32 -20.67
N PRO A 31 -33.36 9.61 -19.57
CA PRO A 31 -34.17 10.83 -19.44
C PRO A 31 -33.29 12.09 -19.47
N SER A 32 -33.90 13.21 -19.84
CA SER A 32 -33.25 14.53 -19.71
C SER A 32 -33.41 15.06 -18.29
N PHE A 33 -32.32 15.59 -17.75
CA PHE A 33 -32.28 16.29 -16.47
C PHE A 33 -31.67 17.67 -16.69
N GLN A 34 -32.43 18.73 -16.38
CA GLN A 34 -31.99 20.11 -16.57
C GLN A 34 -31.42 20.68 -15.27
N ALA A 35 -30.23 21.27 -15.35
CA ALA A 35 -29.60 21.94 -14.21
C ALA A 35 -30.32 23.25 -13.88
N GLU A 36 -30.72 23.45 -12.62
CA GLU A 36 -31.42 24.66 -12.14
C GLU A 36 -30.44 25.75 -11.65
N GLY A 37 -29.13 25.53 -11.81
CA GLY A 37 -28.06 26.42 -11.35
C GLY A 37 -27.61 26.12 -9.92
N TRP A 38 -26.46 26.68 -9.54
CA TRP A 38 -25.91 26.52 -8.19
C TRP A 38 -26.70 27.34 -7.17
N SER A 39 -26.96 26.74 -6.02
CA SER A 39 -27.59 27.37 -4.86
C SER A 39 -26.77 27.14 -3.60
N ASP A 40 -26.91 28.02 -2.62
CA ASP A 40 -26.26 27.86 -1.32
C ASP A 40 -26.99 26.81 -0.48
N GLY A 41 -26.24 25.87 0.08
CA GLY A 41 -26.70 24.90 1.05
C GLY A 41 -26.28 25.25 2.49
N PRO A 42 -26.45 24.30 3.43
CA PRO A 42 -26.04 24.49 4.82
C PRO A 42 -24.55 24.79 4.95
N SER A 43 -24.20 25.74 5.81
CA SER A 43 -22.81 26.04 6.19
C SER A 43 -22.63 25.78 7.68
N GLY A 44 -21.41 25.44 8.11
CA GLY A 44 -21.15 25.11 9.51
C GLY A 44 -19.69 24.79 9.79
N THR A 45 -19.45 24.08 10.89
CA THR A 45 -18.11 23.65 11.31
C THR A 45 -18.17 22.22 11.79
N ASP A 46 -17.21 21.39 11.41
CA ASP A 46 -17.01 20.04 11.95
C ASP A 46 -15.51 19.73 12.13
N ALA A 47 -15.15 18.44 12.27
CA ALA A 47 -13.77 18.02 12.51
C ALA A 47 -12.79 18.36 11.36
N LEU A 48 -13.29 18.59 10.14
CA LEU A 48 -12.47 19.04 9.00
C LEU A 48 -12.38 20.58 8.92
N GLY A 49 -13.08 21.30 9.81
CA GLY A 49 -13.06 22.76 9.91
C GLY A 49 -14.37 23.41 9.48
N GLU A 50 -14.30 24.72 9.19
CA GLU A 50 -15.44 25.47 8.65
C GLU A 50 -15.73 25.04 7.22
N TYR A 51 -17.01 24.87 6.90
CA TYR A 51 -17.48 24.50 5.57
C TYR A 51 -18.66 25.34 5.09
N ARG A 52 -18.76 25.44 3.77
CA ARG A 52 -19.94 25.92 3.04
C ARG A 52 -20.40 24.84 2.09
N THR A 53 -21.70 24.70 1.90
CA THR A 53 -22.25 23.75 0.92
C THR A 53 -22.80 24.50 -0.27
N GLN A 54 -22.54 23.98 -1.46
CA GLN A 54 -23.19 24.43 -2.70
C GLN A 54 -23.94 23.24 -3.30
N VAL A 55 -25.13 23.49 -3.83
CA VAL A 55 -26.01 22.45 -4.38
C VAL A 55 -26.38 22.81 -5.81
N LEU A 56 -26.10 21.88 -6.73
CA LEU A 56 -26.58 21.93 -8.10
C LEU A 56 -27.73 20.93 -8.25
N ALA A 57 -28.96 21.45 -8.31
CA ALA A 57 -30.14 20.64 -8.53
C ALA A 57 -30.34 20.37 -10.03
N PHE A 58 -30.80 19.18 -10.33
CA PHE A 58 -31.17 18.69 -11.65
C PHE A 58 -32.61 18.20 -11.60
N ARG A 59 -33.47 18.79 -12.42
CA ARG A 59 -34.89 18.43 -12.48
C ARG A 59 -35.17 17.58 -13.71
N GLY A 60 -35.83 16.45 -13.49
CA GLY A 60 -36.30 15.57 -14.56
C GLY A 60 -37.54 16.14 -15.26
N GLU A 61 -37.98 15.45 -16.31
CA GLU A 61 -39.24 15.78 -17.01
C GLU A 61 -40.47 15.53 -16.11
N ASP A 62 -40.40 14.57 -15.19
CA ASP A 62 -41.39 14.37 -14.14
C ASP A 62 -40.99 15.20 -12.90
N GLU A 63 -41.91 16.04 -12.40
CA GLU A 63 -41.64 16.94 -11.28
C GLU A 63 -41.30 16.22 -9.97
N ASN A 64 -41.59 14.92 -9.86
CA ASN A 64 -41.24 14.10 -8.71
C ASN A 64 -39.82 13.52 -8.79
N GLU A 65 -39.07 13.81 -9.86
CA GLU A 65 -37.72 13.33 -10.09
C GLU A 65 -36.69 14.43 -9.91
N THR A 66 -35.87 14.27 -8.88
CA THR A 66 -34.83 15.22 -8.54
C THR A 66 -33.51 14.51 -8.29
N ILE A 67 -32.45 15.05 -8.88
CA ILE A 67 -31.08 14.67 -8.57
C ILE A 67 -30.35 15.93 -8.15
N ALA A 68 -29.48 15.86 -7.15
CA ALA A 68 -28.67 16.99 -6.73
C ALA A 68 -27.22 16.57 -6.53
N LEU A 69 -26.28 17.39 -7.01
CA LEU A 69 -24.87 17.33 -6.63
C LEU A 69 -24.63 18.35 -5.51
N GLU A 70 -24.22 17.86 -4.35
CA GLU A 70 -23.89 18.69 -3.19
C GLU A 70 -22.36 18.71 -2.99
N LEU A 71 -21.78 19.90 -2.98
CA LEU A 71 -20.37 20.11 -2.72
C LEU A 71 -20.19 20.76 -1.36
N LYS A 72 -19.72 19.99 -0.38
CA LYS A 72 -19.35 20.49 0.94
C LYS A 72 -17.89 20.91 0.91
N ARG A 73 -17.64 22.22 0.93
CA ARG A 73 -16.35 22.86 0.69
C ARG A 73 -15.74 23.37 1.99
N TYR A 74 -14.53 22.94 2.27
CA TYR A 74 -13.64 23.44 3.33
C TYR A 74 -12.56 24.32 2.71
N ALA A 75 -11.58 24.76 3.53
CA ALA A 75 -10.47 25.57 3.06
C ALA A 75 -9.71 24.93 1.87
N ARG A 76 -9.31 23.65 1.99
CA ARG A 76 -8.51 22.93 0.97
C ARG A 76 -9.11 21.58 0.57
N THR A 77 -10.36 21.33 0.94
CA THR A 77 -10.99 20.01 0.78
C THR A 77 -12.42 20.16 0.31
N VAL A 78 -12.87 19.28 -0.58
CA VAL A 78 -14.25 19.21 -1.04
C VAL A 78 -14.76 17.79 -0.90
N LEU A 79 -15.94 17.64 -0.31
CA LEU A 79 -16.69 16.39 -0.29
C LEU A 79 -17.86 16.53 -1.26
N ALA A 80 -17.95 15.65 -2.25
CA ALA A 80 -19.03 15.64 -3.22
C ALA A 80 -20.02 14.53 -2.90
N TYR A 81 -21.29 14.87 -2.72
CA TYR A 81 -22.39 13.93 -2.51
C TYR A 81 -23.38 14.03 -3.67
N ALA A 82 -24.03 12.93 -4.02
CA ALA A 82 -25.24 12.97 -4.82
C ALA A 82 -26.45 12.60 -3.96
N ALA A 83 -27.54 13.33 -4.16
CA ALA A 83 -28.87 12.98 -3.66
C ALA A 83 -29.76 12.64 -4.85
N VAL A 84 -30.48 11.53 -4.77
CA VAL A 84 -31.38 11.03 -5.82
C VAL A 84 -32.74 10.80 -5.22
N GLN A 85 -33.79 11.19 -5.94
CA GLN A 85 -35.17 10.82 -5.69
C GLN A 85 -35.84 10.63 -7.06
N LEU A 86 -36.16 9.39 -7.41
CA LEU A 86 -36.83 9.03 -8.67
C LEU A 86 -38.30 8.71 -8.44
N LYS A 87 -39.06 8.69 -9.53
CA LYS A 87 -40.49 8.41 -9.53
C LYS A 87 -40.79 7.02 -8.99
N GLN A 88 -41.77 6.96 -8.10
CA GLN A 88 -42.27 5.73 -7.51
C GLN A 88 -43.80 5.72 -7.58
N ASP A 89 -44.35 4.79 -8.35
CA ASP A 89 -45.79 4.57 -8.44
C ASP A 89 -46.07 3.07 -8.37
N VAL A 90 -46.81 2.65 -7.33
CA VAL A 90 -47.15 1.25 -7.06
C VAL A 90 -48.02 0.65 -8.18
N PHE A 91 -48.85 1.47 -8.82
CA PHE A 91 -49.75 1.05 -9.91
C PHE A 91 -49.28 1.53 -11.29
N GLY A 92 -48.20 2.31 -11.33
CA GLY A 92 -47.68 2.95 -12.54
C GLY A 92 -46.21 2.63 -12.79
N VAL A 93 -45.54 3.54 -13.50
CA VAL A 93 -44.12 3.41 -13.82
C VAL A 93 -43.28 3.79 -12.62
N THR A 94 -42.34 2.92 -12.27
CA THR A 94 -41.33 3.16 -11.24
C THR A 94 -39.96 3.15 -11.90
N HIS A 95 -39.18 4.21 -11.69
CA HIS A 95 -37.83 4.31 -12.21
C HIS A 95 -36.81 3.89 -11.15
N ALA A 96 -35.69 3.35 -11.60
CA ALA A 96 -34.53 3.04 -10.78
C ALA A 96 -33.26 3.29 -11.59
N LEU A 97 -32.16 3.64 -10.91
CA LEU A 97 -30.87 3.82 -11.54
C LEU A 97 -30.36 2.52 -12.16
N ASP A 98 -29.75 2.62 -13.33
CA ASP A 98 -28.99 1.53 -13.92
C ASP A 98 -27.90 1.04 -12.95
N PRO A 99 -27.74 -0.28 -12.74
CA PRO A 99 -26.80 -0.81 -11.76
C PRO A 99 -25.33 -0.56 -12.12
N GLU A 100 -24.96 -0.42 -13.39
CA GLU A 100 -23.57 -0.30 -13.82
C GLU A 100 -23.13 1.16 -14.03
N ALA A 101 -24.05 2.04 -14.45
CA ALA A 101 -23.77 3.45 -14.70
C ALA A 101 -25.02 4.34 -14.57
N GLY A 102 -25.68 4.27 -13.42
CA GLY A 102 -26.92 5.00 -13.15
C GLY A 102 -26.79 6.51 -13.23
N LEU A 103 -25.67 7.05 -12.71
CA LEU A 103 -25.33 8.47 -12.85
C LEU A 103 -23.94 8.60 -13.45
N ARG A 104 -23.78 9.63 -14.28
CA ARG A 104 -22.49 10.05 -14.80
C ARG A 104 -22.38 11.56 -14.75
N PHE A 105 -21.42 12.07 -13.98
CA PHE A 105 -21.07 13.48 -13.97
C PHE A 105 -19.84 13.68 -14.84
N SER A 106 -20.02 14.26 -16.02
CA SER A 106 -18.94 14.60 -16.94
C SER A 106 -18.35 15.95 -16.58
N ILE A 107 -17.05 15.98 -16.33
CA ILE A 107 -16.26 17.13 -15.93
C ILE A 107 -15.24 17.40 -17.03
N GLY A 108 -15.09 18.67 -17.43
CA GLY A 108 -14.04 19.06 -18.37
C GLY A 108 -12.64 19.02 -17.77
N GLU A 109 -11.63 19.12 -18.64
CA GLU A 109 -10.23 19.15 -18.22
C GLU A 109 -9.97 20.26 -17.19
N PRO A 110 -9.45 19.93 -15.99
CA PRO A 110 -9.10 20.94 -14.99
C PRO A 110 -8.15 21.99 -15.56
N ALA A 111 -8.49 23.27 -15.35
CA ALA A 111 -7.72 24.37 -15.92
C ALA A 111 -6.27 24.40 -15.41
N GLY A 112 -5.32 24.53 -16.34
CA GLY A 112 -3.90 24.66 -16.00
C GLY A 112 -3.22 23.37 -15.54
N ILE A 113 -3.83 22.21 -15.80
CA ILE A 113 -3.21 20.91 -15.58
C ILE A 113 -1.95 20.76 -16.43
N ASP A 114 -0.89 20.19 -15.84
CA ASP A 114 0.36 19.91 -16.54
C ASP A 114 0.98 18.54 -16.20
N GLY A 115 0.26 17.72 -15.43
CA GLY A 115 0.65 16.36 -15.10
C GLY A 115 -0.42 15.61 -14.34
N VAL A 116 -0.63 14.35 -14.70
CA VAL A 116 -1.61 13.44 -14.10
C VAL A 116 -0.95 12.12 -13.71
N LEU A 117 -1.24 11.68 -12.49
CA LEU A 117 -1.00 10.33 -12.00
C LEU A 117 -2.34 9.73 -11.56
N ALA A 118 -2.82 8.73 -12.30
CA ALA A 118 -4.00 7.98 -11.95
C ALA A 118 -3.64 6.56 -11.51
N HIS A 119 -4.46 5.98 -10.63
CA HIS A 119 -4.41 4.57 -10.30
C HIS A 119 -5.72 3.92 -10.69
N TYR A 120 -5.66 2.95 -11.61
CA TYR A 120 -6.83 2.26 -12.11
C TYR A 120 -6.79 0.79 -11.80
N LEU A 121 -7.97 0.21 -11.60
CA LEU A 121 -8.13 -1.20 -11.36
C LEU A 121 -7.92 -1.96 -12.68
N HIS A 122 -6.66 -2.27 -13.00
CA HIS A 122 -6.22 -2.90 -14.24
C HIS A 122 -6.84 -4.28 -14.43
N TYR A 123 -6.75 -5.09 -13.39
CA TYR A 123 -7.42 -6.38 -13.31
C TYR A 123 -8.34 -6.40 -12.09
N LYS A 124 -9.12 -7.46 -11.88
CA LYS A 124 -10.15 -7.48 -10.83
C LYS A 124 -9.63 -7.16 -9.40
N TRP A 125 -8.32 -7.26 -9.16
CA TRP A 125 -7.69 -7.15 -7.85
C TRP A 125 -6.54 -6.16 -7.72
N TRP A 126 -5.86 -5.81 -8.83
CA TRP A 126 -4.63 -5.03 -8.81
C TRP A 126 -4.79 -3.66 -9.44
N SER A 127 -4.26 -2.65 -8.77
CA SER A 127 -4.13 -1.30 -9.32
C SER A 127 -2.83 -1.16 -10.11
N ARG A 128 -2.86 -0.37 -11.18
CA ARG A 128 -1.67 0.08 -11.90
C ARG A 128 -1.65 1.60 -12.02
N PRO A 129 -0.46 2.22 -12.04
CA PRO A 129 -0.36 3.64 -12.39
C PRO A 129 -0.68 3.87 -13.86
N HIS A 130 -1.23 5.04 -14.14
CA HIS A 130 -1.38 5.60 -15.47
C HIS A 130 -0.95 7.06 -15.40
N ILE A 131 0.02 7.43 -16.24
CA ILE A 131 0.64 8.75 -16.23
C ILE A 131 0.31 9.42 -17.56
N ALA A 132 -0.18 10.65 -17.50
CA ALA A 132 -0.63 11.39 -18.68
C ALA A 132 -0.45 12.90 -18.50
N ALA A 133 -0.58 13.64 -19.60
CA ALA A 133 -0.57 15.10 -19.58
C ALA A 133 -1.91 15.71 -19.12
N GLY A 134 -3.00 14.94 -19.15
CA GLY A 134 -4.36 15.39 -18.83
C GLY A 134 -5.28 14.22 -18.47
N THR A 135 -6.55 14.53 -18.23
CA THR A 135 -7.57 13.60 -17.72
C THR A 135 -8.43 12.97 -18.82
N SER A 136 -8.39 13.51 -20.04
CA SER A 136 -9.16 13.04 -21.21
C SER A 136 -9.03 11.55 -21.54
N ALA A 137 -7.89 10.93 -21.22
CA ALA A 137 -7.56 9.54 -21.55
C ALA A 137 -7.43 8.62 -20.33
N LEU A 138 -8.00 9.01 -19.17
CA LEU A 138 -7.95 8.16 -17.97
C LEU A 138 -8.55 6.77 -18.24
N PRO A 139 -7.87 5.68 -17.81
CA PRO A 139 -8.42 4.33 -17.92
C PRO A 139 -9.74 4.19 -17.18
N GLU A 140 -10.62 3.33 -17.68
CA GLU A 140 -11.84 2.95 -16.96
C GLU A 140 -11.52 2.35 -15.59
N ARG A 141 -12.42 2.57 -14.63
CA ARG A 141 -12.26 2.10 -13.24
C ARG A 141 -11.04 2.71 -12.55
N THR A 142 -10.71 3.96 -12.88
CA THR A 142 -9.74 4.76 -12.12
C THR A 142 -10.30 5.01 -10.71
N GLN A 143 -9.47 4.76 -9.69
CA GLN A 143 -9.83 4.75 -8.26
C GLN A 143 -9.04 5.76 -7.43
N ALA A 144 -8.06 6.44 -8.03
CA ALA A 144 -7.38 7.58 -7.46
C ALA A 144 -6.81 8.43 -8.60
N LEU A 145 -6.86 9.75 -8.44
CA LEU A 145 -6.36 10.71 -9.42
C LEU A 145 -5.62 11.83 -8.69
N LEU A 146 -4.32 11.96 -8.93
CA LEU A 146 -3.49 13.07 -8.51
C LEU A 146 -3.14 13.89 -9.74
N TRP A 147 -3.27 15.21 -9.67
CA TRP A 147 -2.77 16.09 -10.72
C TRP A 147 -2.08 17.31 -10.15
N ARG A 148 -1.25 17.93 -11.00
CA ARG A 148 -0.63 19.22 -10.73
C ARG A 148 -1.25 20.29 -11.61
N ALA A 149 -1.61 21.41 -10.98
CA ALA A 149 -2.10 22.60 -11.66
C ALA A 149 -1.59 23.86 -10.94
N GLY A 150 -0.98 24.79 -11.68
CA GLY A 150 -0.54 26.07 -11.12
C GLY A 150 0.44 25.96 -9.94
N GLY A 151 1.27 24.90 -9.90
CA GLY A 151 2.21 24.63 -8.81
C GLY A 151 1.58 24.02 -7.54
N ARG A 152 0.30 23.65 -7.58
CA ARG A 152 -0.42 22.94 -6.52
C ARG A 152 -0.73 21.52 -6.94
N TYR A 153 -0.96 20.67 -5.95
CA TYR A 153 -1.33 19.27 -6.12
C TYR A 153 -2.75 19.05 -5.64
N VAL A 154 -3.57 18.37 -6.43
CA VAL A 154 -4.92 17.98 -6.03
C VAL A 154 -5.06 16.47 -6.11
N GLN A 155 -5.44 15.85 -4.99
CA GLN A 155 -5.82 14.45 -4.93
C GLN A 155 -7.34 14.34 -4.98
N LEU A 156 -7.86 13.50 -5.88
CA LEU A 156 -9.25 13.05 -5.91
C LEU A 156 -9.31 11.55 -5.60
N PHE A 157 -10.14 11.18 -4.62
CA PHE A 157 -10.53 9.80 -4.34
C PHE A 157 -12.02 9.60 -4.60
N PRO A 158 -12.43 8.79 -5.60
CA PRO A 158 -13.80 8.33 -5.69
C PRO A 158 -14.12 7.38 -4.52
N ALA A 159 -15.37 7.44 -4.07
CA ALA A 159 -15.86 6.70 -2.92
C ALA A 159 -16.54 5.40 -3.35
N CYS A 160 -16.29 4.35 -2.56
CA CYS A 160 -17.21 3.23 -2.45
C CYS A 160 -18.02 3.43 -1.18
N ALA A 161 -19.18 4.09 -1.30
CA ALA A 161 -20.09 4.26 -0.18
C ALA A 161 -20.86 2.96 0.09
N ASP A 162 -21.90 3.00 0.93
CA ASP A 162 -22.67 1.80 1.28
C ASP A 162 -23.30 1.12 0.07
N ILE A 163 -23.93 1.94 -0.78
CA ILE A 163 -24.70 1.46 -1.94
C ILE A 163 -24.02 1.81 -3.25
N TRP A 164 -23.46 3.01 -3.38
CA TRP A 164 -22.90 3.48 -4.64
C TRP A 164 -21.38 3.34 -4.66
N LYS A 165 -20.88 2.82 -5.76
CA LYS A 165 -19.47 2.75 -6.10
C LYS A 165 -19.19 3.77 -7.20
N THR A 166 -18.31 4.73 -6.92
CA THR A 166 -17.91 5.74 -7.90
C THR A 166 -16.58 5.35 -8.52
N THR A 167 -16.40 5.50 -9.83
CA THR A 167 -15.10 5.34 -10.51
C THR A 167 -14.87 6.47 -11.49
N LEU A 168 -13.63 6.70 -11.89
CA LEU A 168 -13.28 7.66 -12.93
C LEU A 168 -12.95 6.97 -14.25
N GLN A 169 -13.13 7.71 -15.34
CA GLN A 169 -12.66 7.37 -16.68
C GLN A 169 -12.52 8.64 -17.52
N GLY A 170 -11.68 8.64 -18.55
CA GLY A 170 -11.57 9.73 -19.49
C GLY A 170 -12.80 9.81 -20.40
N ASN A 171 -13.20 11.02 -20.80
CA ASN A 171 -14.33 11.23 -21.70
C ASN A 171 -13.95 11.98 -23.00
N GLY A 172 -12.65 12.15 -23.28
CA GLY A 172 -12.12 12.86 -24.44
C GLY A 172 -11.88 14.36 -24.21
N ASP A 173 -12.72 15.03 -23.40
CA ASP A 173 -12.61 16.46 -23.09
C ASP A 173 -12.21 16.74 -21.62
N GLY A 174 -12.14 15.69 -20.82
CA GLY A 174 -11.89 15.67 -19.38
C GLY A 174 -12.18 14.27 -18.83
N PHE A 175 -12.93 14.16 -17.73
CA PHE A 175 -13.22 12.86 -17.13
C PHE A 175 -14.65 12.75 -16.60
N ASP A 176 -15.12 11.52 -16.48
CA ASP A 176 -16.42 11.18 -15.89
C ASP A 176 -16.26 10.65 -14.47
N LEU A 177 -17.13 11.10 -13.54
CA LEU A 177 -17.48 10.35 -12.34
C LEU A 177 -18.62 9.40 -12.69
N VAL A 178 -18.33 8.09 -12.75
CA VAL A 178 -19.31 7.03 -13.04
C VAL A 178 -19.79 6.43 -11.73
N VAL A 179 -21.09 6.54 -11.45
CA VAL A 179 -21.71 6.08 -10.21
C VAL A 179 -22.55 4.82 -10.47
N ALA A 180 -22.15 3.71 -9.87
CA ALA A 180 -22.74 2.40 -10.05
C ALA A 180 -23.31 1.87 -8.73
N PRO A 181 -24.64 1.67 -8.61
CA PRO A 181 -25.22 0.97 -7.46
C PRO A 181 -24.83 -0.52 -7.38
N LEU A 182 -24.52 -1.15 -8.51
CA LEU A 182 -24.28 -2.60 -8.69
C LEU A 182 -25.42 -3.51 -8.22
N VAL A 183 -26.57 -2.93 -7.89
CA VAL A 183 -27.83 -3.59 -7.54
C VAL A 183 -28.98 -2.86 -8.22
N ARG A 184 -30.05 -3.58 -8.54
CA ARG A 184 -31.27 -2.99 -9.12
C ARG A 184 -32.14 -2.36 -8.04
N GLY A 185 -33.08 -1.51 -8.46
CA GLY A 185 -34.07 -0.92 -7.56
C GLY A 185 -33.54 0.23 -6.70
N CYS A 186 -32.40 0.82 -7.06
CA CYS A 186 -31.92 2.04 -6.42
C CYS A 186 -32.72 3.25 -6.93
N ARG A 187 -33.65 3.77 -6.12
CA ARG A 187 -34.60 4.84 -6.52
C ARG A 187 -34.40 6.14 -5.77
N SER A 188 -33.81 6.07 -4.59
CA SER A 188 -33.59 7.23 -3.75
C SER A 188 -32.40 7.01 -2.83
N GLY A 189 -31.77 8.09 -2.40
CA GLY A 189 -30.69 8.04 -1.42
C GLY A 189 -29.75 9.23 -1.56
N ARG A 190 -28.89 9.40 -0.56
CA ARG A 190 -27.80 10.37 -0.57
C ARG A 190 -26.52 9.65 -0.19
N GLN A 191 -25.50 9.69 -1.05
CA GLN A 191 -24.22 9.02 -0.82
C GLN A 191 -23.05 9.90 -1.25
N LEU A 192 -21.89 9.65 -0.64
CA LEU A 192 -20.63 10.26 -1.02
C LEU A 192 -20.21 9.73 -2.41
N LEU A 193 -19.79 10.62 -3.29
CA LEU A 193 -19.25 10.29 -4.62
C LEU A 193 -17.73 10.31 -4.64
N CYS A 194 -17.13 11.39 -4.13
CA CYS A 194 -15.69 11.56 -4.09
C CYS A 194 -15.26 12.62 -3.07
N VAL A 195 -13.95 12.63 -2.81
CA VAL A 195 -13.25 13.62 -2.00
C VAL A 195 -12.12 14.21 -2.82
N LEU A 196 -11.95 15.54 -2.73
CA LEU A 196 -10.84 16.28 -3.32
C LEU A 196 -10.09 17.00 -2.22
N SER A 197 -8.76 17.02 -2.28
CA SER A 197 -7.94 17.81 -1.36
C SER A 197 -6.71 18.39 -2.06
N GLU A 198 -6.41 19.66 -1.76
CA GLU A 198 -5.29 20.40 -2.34
C GLU A 198 -4.17 20.66 -1.35
N SER A 199 -2.93 20.55 -1.83
CA SER A 199 -1.75 20.89 -1.04
C SER A 199 -0.61 21.42 -1.91
N ASP A 200 0.38 22.01 -1.24
CA ASP A 200 1.69 22.33 -1.81
C ASP A 200 2.58 21.08 -1.99
N SER A 201 2.19 19.96 -1.37
CA SER A 201 2.89 18.68 -1.47
C SER A 201 1.95 17.59 -1.98
N PRO A 202 2.38 16.78 -2.96
CA PRO A 202 1.55 15.70 -3.51
C PRO A 202 1.19 14.65 -2.45
N PHE A 203 2.14 14.32 -1.58
CA PHE A 203 1.94 13.31 -0.53
C PHE A 203 0.99 13.82 0.56
N ALA A 204 1.07 15.10 0.92
CA ALA A 204 0.14 15.71 1.86
C ALA A 204 -1.27 15.82 1.28
N ALA A 205 -1.43 16.11 -0.02
CA ALA A 205 -2.73 16.10 -0.69
C ALA A 205 -3.39 14.71 -0.59
N ALA A 206 -2.60 13.64 -0.80
CA ALA A 206 -3.08 12.27 -0.65
C ALA A 206 -3.50 11.93 0.80
N GLU A 207 -2.68 12.27 1.79
CA GLU A 207 -3.00 12.02 3.20
C GLU A 207 -4.24 12.81 3.67
N GLN A 208 -4.37 14.07 3.26
CA GLN A 208 -5.50 14.93 3.60
C GLN A 208 -6.80 14.43 2.94
N ALA A 209 -6.76 14.05 1.66
CA ALA A 209 -7.90 13.47 0.96
C ALA A 209 -8.34 12.14 1.59
N ALA A 210 -7.40 11.29 2.00
CA ALA A 210 -7.71 10.04 2.69
C ALA A 210 -8.38 10.32 4.04
N ALA A 211 -7.83 11.22 4.87
CA ALA A 211 -8.43 11.58 6.15
C ALA A 211 -9.86 12.15 5.98
N ALA A 212 -10.07 12.98 4.96
CA ALA A 212 -11.37 13.53 4.63
C ALA A 212 -12.36 12.47 4.11
N MET A 213 -11.91 11.49 3.33
CA MET A 213 -12.71 10.31 2.94
C MET A 213 -13.19 9.54 4.17
N LEU A 214 -12.28 9.24 5.11
CA LEU A 214 -12.64 8.50 6.32
C LEU A 214 -13.65 9.26 7.20
N HIS A 215 -13.45 10.57 7.38
CA HIS A 215 -14.42 11.44 8.07
C HIS A 215 -15.79 11.44 7.39
N ALA A 216 -15.81 11.53 6.05
CA ALA A 216 -17.04 11.60 5.28
C ALA A 216 -17.82 10.27 5.23
N MET A 217 -17.11 9.14 5.27
CA MET A 217 -17.71 7.80 5.29
C MET A 217 -18.23 7.40 6.67
N ASP A 218 -17.71 7.97 7.75
CA ASP A 218 -18.08 7.68 9.14
C ASP A 218 -18.05 6.17 9.47
N LYS A 219 -17.00 5.50 9.00
CA LYS A 219 -16.74 4.07 9.24
C LYS A 219 -15.51 3.89 10.14
N PRO A 220 -15.38 2.77 10.88
CA PRO A 220 -14.25 2.51 11.76
C PRO A 220 -12.95 2.15 11.01
N VAL A 221 -12.69 2.79 9.87
CA VAL A 221 -11.48 2.67 9.06
C VAL A 221 -10.47 3.71 9.54
N ARG A 222 -9.21 3.30 9.61
CA ARG A 222 -8.13 4.09 10.19
C ARG A 222 -7.04 4.39 9.17
N THR A 223 -6.38 5.54 9.32
CA THR A 223 -5.19 5.86 8.53
C THR A 223 -4.01 5.00 8.99
N ARG A 224 -3.02 4.78 8.10
CA ARG A 224 -1.80 4.02 8.41
C ARG A 224 -1.14 4.48 9.70
N ALA A 225 -0.99 5.80 9.86
CA ALA A 225 -0.29 6.41 10.99
C ALA A 225 -0.92 6.12 12.36
N THR A 226 -2.18 5.70 12.40
CA THR A 226 -2.87 5.37 13.65
C THR A 226 -2.91 3.87 13.93
N LYS A 227 -2.52 3.03 12.96
CA LYS A 227 -2.46 1.57 13.11
C LYS A 227 -1.09 1.13 13.62
N SER A 228 -1.06 0.06 14.40
CA SER A 228 0.19 -0.55 14.84
C SER A 228 0.77 -1.45 13.74
N TYR A 229 2.07 -1.32 13.46
CA TYR A 229 2.77 -2.28 12.62
C TYR A 229 2.98 -3.59 13.41
N PRO A 230 2.59 -4.77 12.90
CA PRO A 230 2.67 -6.00 13.69
C PRO A 230 4.11 -6.50 13.82
N GLU A 231 4.50 -6.85 15.04
CA GLU A 231 5.88 -7.22 15.40
C GLU A 231 6.47 -8.33 14.53
N ALA A 232 5.69 -9.34 14.14
CA ALA A 232 6.18 -10.44 13.33
C ALA A 232 6.82 -9.97 12.02
N PHE A 233 6.25 -8.92 11.41
CA PHE A 233 6.72 -8.36 10.15
C PHE A 233 7.87 -7.37 10.29
N GLU A 234 8.37 -7.14 11.52
CA GLU A 234 9.66 -6.47 11.76
C GLU A 234 10.85 -7.40 11.49
N TYR A 235 10.59 -8.70 11.27
CA TYR A 235 11.60 -9.71 11.04
C TYR A 235 11.52 -10.28 9.62
N LEU A 236 12.62 -10.88 9.18
CA LEU A 236 12.70 -11.59 7.91
C LEU A 236 11.75 -12.79 7.90
N GLY A 237 10.97 -12.89 6.83
CA GLY A 237 10.08 -14.01 6.58
C GLY A 237 10.50 -14.91 5.43
N TRP A 238 9.82 -16.06 5.34
CA TRP A 238 9.80 -16.88 4.13
C TRP A 238 8.37 -17.34 3.80
N CYS A 239 8.02 -17.32 2.52
CA CYS A 239 6.72 -17.70 1.99
C CYS A 239 6.87 -18.93 1.08
N THR A 240 5.97 -19.91 1.19
CA THR A 240 6.07 -21.16 0.44
C THR A 240 5.62 -21.06 -1.04
N TRP A 241 5.01 -19.93 -1.46
CA TRP A 241 4.36 -19.81 -2.77
C TRP A 241 5.30 -20.09 -3.94
N ASP A 242 6.35 -19.30 -4.19
CA ASP A 242 7.20 -19.56 -5.36
C ASP A 242 8.09 -20.81 -5.19
N ALA A 243 8.27 -21.27 -3.95
CA ALA A 243 9.07 -22.45 -3.65
C ALA A 243 8.35 -23.76 -4.05
N PHE A 244 7.02 -23.82 -3.90
CA PHE A 244 6.25 -25.05 -4.13
C PHE A 244 4.95 -24.85 -4.91
N TYR A 245 4.46 -23.62 -5.02
CA TYR A 245 3.10 -23.28 -5.42
C TYR A 245 2.11 -24.17 -4.65
N HIS A 246 1.17 -24.79 -5.36
CA HIS A 246 0.21 -25.70 -4.76
C HIS A 246 0.83 -27.00 -4.20
N GLU A 247 2.09 -27.33 -4.48
CA GLU A 247 2.73 -28.59 -4.05
C GLU A 247 3.40 -28.50 -2.67
N VAL A 248 3.04 -27.50 -1.86
CA VAL A 248 3.53 -27.36 -0.49
C VAL A 248 3.19 -28.58 0.38
N THR A 249 4.16 -29.10 1.12
CA THR A 249 4.02 -30.26 2.02
C THR A 249 4.76 -30.06 3.33
N GLU A 250 4.42 -30.84 4.35
CA GLU A 250 5.15 -30.90 5.63
C GLU A 250 6.66 -31.11 5.42
N GLN A 251 7.04 -32.03 4.53
CA GLN A 251 8.45 -32.35 4.24
C GLN A 251 9.16 -31.21 3.49
N GLY A 252 8.49 -30.58 2.51
CA GLY A 252 9.07 -29.46 1.77
C GLY A 252 9.35 -28.26 2.67
N VAL A 253 8.42 -27.94 3.57
CA VAL A 253 8.57 -26.87 4.56
C VAL A 253 9.74 -27.14 5.50
N GLU A 254 9.86 -28.37 6.03
CA GLU A 254 10.99 -28.75 6.89
C GLU A 254 12.33 -28.73 6.13
N ALA A 255 12.36 -29.19 4.88
CA ALA A 255 13.57 -29.18 4.05
C ALA A 255 14.09 -27.74 3.82
N LYS A 256 13.20 -26.79 3.55
CA LYS A 256 13.61 -25.38 3.46
C LYS A 256 14.09 -24.84 4.81
N ALA A 257 13.38 -25.13 5.91
CA ALA A 257 13.79 -24.65 7.23
C ALA A 257 15.19 -25.17 7.61
N ALA A 258 15.50 -26.43 7.25
CA ALA A 258 16.83 -27.00 7.42
C ALA A 258 17.91 -26.27 6.60
N GLU A 259 17.64 -25.95 5.33
CA GLU A 259 18.55 -25.15 4.50
C GLU A 259 18.81 -23.76 5.11
N LEU A 260 17.76 -23.07 5.57
CA LEU A 260 17.89 -21.75 6.17
C LEU A 260 18.77 -21.78 7.43
N GLN A 261 18.58 -22.80 8.28
CA GLN A 261 19.43 -23.01 9.44
C GLN A 261 20.89 -23.33 9.06
N GLU A 262 21.11 -24.20 8.06
CA GLU A 262 22.45 -24.54 7.56
C GLU A 262 23.19 -23.30 7.04
N LYS A 263 22.48 -22.41 6.34
CA LYS A 263 23.02 -21.16 5.78
C LYS A 263 23.03 -19.99 6.76
N ASP A 264 22.68 -20.23 8.02
CA ASP A 264 22.57 -19.22 9.08
C ASP A 264 21.68 -18.03 8.69
N VAL A 265 20.56 -18.29 7.99
CA VAL A 265 19.57 -17.28 7.62
C VAL A 265 18.49 -17.21 8.70
N PRO A 266 18.41 -16.12 9.48
CA PRO A 266 17.53 -16.03 10.65
C PRO A 266 16.09 -15.66 10.26
N VAL A 267 15.39 -16.54 9.53
CA VAL A 267 13.95 -16.38 9.27
C VAL A 267 13.18 -16.54 10.59
N ARG A 268 12.36 -15.55 10.95
CA ARG A 268 11.55 -15.58 12.19
C ARG A 268 10.08 -15.81 11.96
N TRP A 269 9.62 -15.73 10.71
CA TRP A 269 8.27 -16.15 10.38
C TRP A 269 8.16 -16.88 9.06
N VAL A 270 7.22 -17.82 8.99
CA VAL A 270 6.95 -18.62 7.80
C VAL A 270 5.47 -18.48 7.43
N MET A 271 5.19 -18.14 6.17
CA MET A 271 3.84 -18.18 5.60
C MET A 271 3.68 -19.43 4.76
N ILE A 272 2.83 -20.36 5.22
CA ILE A 272 2.39 -21.51 4.42
C ILE A 272 1.28 -21.02 3.49
N ASP A 273 1.68 -20.70 2.26
CA ASP A 273 0.83 -20.15 1.20
C ASP A 273 -0.08 -21.22 0.55
N ASP A 274 -0.85 -20.85 -0.46
CA ASP A 274 -1.88 -21.68 -1.08
C ASP A 274 -1.38 -23.08 -1.49
N GLY A 275 -2.21 -24.10 -1.25
CA GLY A 275 -1.91 -25.51 -1.50
C GLY A 275 -2.07 -26.41 -0.27
N TRP A 276 -2.13 -25.84 0.93
CA TRP A 276 -2.20 -26.59 2.20
C TRP A 276 -3.61 -27.06 2.59
N SER A 277 -4.67 -26.40 2.11
CA SER A 277 -6.05 -26.66 2.53
C SER A 277 -6.76 -27.72 1.66
N PRO A 278 -7.79 -28.42 2.18
CA PRO A 278 -8.59 -29.38 1.42
C PRO A 278 -9.52 -28.71 0.41
N VAL A 279 -9.14 -28.81 -0.86
CA VAL A 279 -9.80 -28.12 -1.99
C VAL A 279 -10.30 -29.15 -3.00
N ARG A 280 -11.50 -28.91 -3.57
CA ARG A 280 -12.05 -29.74 -4.66
C ARG A 280 -11.51 -29.32 -6.03
N ALA A 281 -11.74 -30.16 -7.04
CA ALA A 281 -11.24 -29.93 -8.41
C ALA A 281 -11.73 -28.60 -9.02
N ASP A 282 -12.92 -28.14 -8.61
CA ASP A 282 -13.52 -26.87 -9.02
C ASP A 282 -13.10 -25.68 -8.14
N LYS A 283 -12.07 -25.84 -7.30
CA LYS A 283 -11.50 -24.78 -6.44
C LYS A 283 -12.49 -24.25 -5.40
N THR A 284 -13.22 -25.14 -4.74
CA THR A 284 -14.01 -24.84 -3.54
C THR A 284 -13.34 -25.42 -2.28
N LEU A 285 -13.52 -24.72 -1.15
CA LEU A 285 -13.05 -25.20 0.16
C LEU A 285 -13.97 -26.33 0.66
N SER A 286 -13.41 -27.48 1.01
CA SER A 286 -14.21 -28.62 1.47
C SER A 286 -14.17 -28.86 2.99
N SER A 287 -13.15 -28.37 3.68
CA SER A 287 -13.07 -28.39 5.15
C SER A 287 -12.11 -27.30 5.67
N LEU A 288 -12.16 -27.01 6.96
CA LEU A 288 -11.33 -25.98 7.62
C LEU A 288 -9.95 -26.50 8.07
N GLY A 289 -9.70 -27.81 7.91
CA GLY A 289 -8.45 -28.46 8.30
C GLY A 289 -7.36 -28.33 7.25
N ALA A 290 -6.28 -29.10 7.43
CA ALA A 290 -5.21 -29.23 6.43
C ALA A 290 -5.46 -30.43 5.51
N ASN A 291 -4.89 -30.40 4.31
CA ASN A 291 -4.88 -31.55 3.42
C ASN A 291 -4.04 -32.68 4.04
N ALA A 292 -4.68 -33.81 4.36
CA ALA A 292 -4.06 -34.93 5.06
C ALA A 292 -3.00 -35.69 4.24
N GLU A 293 -2.98 -35.55 2.91
CA GLU A 293 -1.92 -36.16 2.08
C GLU A 293 -0.64 -35.31 2.15
N LYS A 294 -0.79 -33.98 2.19
CA LYS A 294 0.33 -33.02 2.21
C LYS A 294 0.86 -32.76 3.62
N PHE A 295 -0.04 -32.84 4.61
CA PHE A 295 0.21 -32.62 6.04
C PHE A 295 -0.37 -33.80 6.84
N PRO A 296 0.20 -35.01 6.74
CA PRO A 296 -0.34 -36.23 7.37
C PRO A 296 -0.40 -36.15 8.90
N ASN A 297 0.44 -35.32 9.52
CA ASN A 297 0.44 -35.09 10.97
C ASN A 297 -0.33 -33.81 11.37
N GLY A 298 -1.03 -33.18 10.41
CA GLY A 298 -1.69 -31.89 10.57
C GLY A 298 -0.72 -30.71 10.64
N LEU A 299 -1.23 -29.49 10.43
CA LEU A 299 -0.39 -28.28 10.48
C LEU A 299 0.32 -28.10 11.81
N GLY A 300 -0.32 -28.48 12.92
CA GLY A 300 0.26 -28.33 14.25
C GLY A 300 1.58 -29.07 14.43
N ALA A 301 1.80 -30.19 13.73
CA ALA A 301 3.10 -30.87 13.75
C ALA A 301 4.17 -30.05 13.04
N SER A 302 3.89 -29.56 11.82
CA SER A 302 4.80 -28.68 11.08
C SER A 302 5.13 -27.40 11.83
N VAL A 303 4.12 -26.78 12.47
CA VAL A 303 4.29 -25.57 13.29
C VAL A 303 5.24 -25.83 14.46
N ARG A 304 5.03 -26.92 15.22
CA ARG A 304 5.92 -27.28 16.33
C ARG A 304 7.35 -27.52 15.84
N THR A 305 7.52 -28.25 14.75
CA THR A 305 8.84 -28.47 14.14
C THR A 305 9.53 -27.14 13.79
N LEU A 306 8.84 -26.23 13.09
CA LEU A 306 9.39 -24.91 12.75
C LEU A 306 9.81 -24.11 13.99
N LYS A 307 8.96 -24.08 15.02
CA LYS A 307 9.20 -23.31 16.24
C LYS A 307 10.31 -23.92 17.11
N GLU A 308 10.20 -25.21 17.42
CA GLU A 308 11.07 -25.89 18.38
C GLU A 308 12.45 -26.24 17.80
N ARG A 309 12.54 -26.58 16.50
CA ARG A 309 13.79 -27.05 15.87
C ARG A 309 14.52 -25.94 15.11
N TYR A 310 13.79 -25.02 14.50
CA TYR A 310 14.36 -24.03 13.57
C TYR A 310 14.29 -22.59 14.06
N GLY A 311 13.74 -22.34 15.26
CA GLY A 311 13.73 -21.00 15.86
C GLY A 311 12.87 -19.99 15.09
N VAL A 312 11.83 -20.48 14.41
CA VAL A 312 10.76 -19.64 13.85
C VAL A 312 9.86 -19.19 14.99
N ASN A 313 9.58 -17.90 15.09
CA ASN A 313 8.73 -17.35 16.16
C ASN A 313 7.25 -17.40 15.78
N TRP A 314 6.94 -17.12 14.51
CA TRP A 314 5.57 -17.01 14.03
C TRP A 314 5.33 -17.86 12.79
N VAL A 315 4.24 -18.63 12.75
CA VAL A 315 3.84 -19.40 11.56
C VAL A 315 2.46 -18.92 11.11
N GLY A 316 2.34 -18.58 9.84
CA GLY A 316 1.11 -18.15 9.20
C GLY A 316 0.59 -19.14 8.18
N VAL A 317 -0.69 -19.00 7.85
CA VAL A 317 -1.30 -19.67 6.70
C VAL A 317 -2.01 -18.68 5.80
N TRP A 318 -2.01 -18.99 4.51
CA TRP A 318 -2.84 -18.32 3.52
C TRP A 318 -4.27 -18.88 3.51
N HIS A 319 -5.28 -18.05 3.27
CA HIS A 319 -6.60 -18.49 2.85
C HIS A 319 -7.27 -17.42 1.98
N ALA A 320 -8.36 -17.77 1.27
CA ALA A 320 -9.10 -16.77 0.49
C ALA A 320 -10.20 -16.09 1.33
N PHE A 321 -10.56 -14.87 0.97
CA PHE A 321 -11.63 -14.08 1.59
C PHE A 321 -13.01 -14.72 1.44
N THR A 322 -13.20 -15.51 0.39
CA THR A 322 -14.46 -16.17 0.04
C THR A 322 -14.49 -17.64 0.49
N GLY A 323 -13.54 -18.09 1.31
CA GLY A 323 -13.33 -19.49 1.68
C GLY A 323 -12.20 -20.11 0.84
N TYR A 324 -12.42 -20.25 -0.47
CA TYR A 324 -11.39 -20.49 -1.47
C TYR A 324 -11.74 -19.77 -2.79
N TRP A 325 -11.01 -20.00 -3.88
CA TRP A 325 -11.15 -19.25 -5.14
C TRP A 325 -12.60 -19.19 -5.68
N HIS A 326 -13.38 -20.27 -5.59
CA HIS A 326 -14.79 -20.32 -6.03
C HIS A 326 -15.80 -20.45 -4.88
N GLY A 327 -15.35 -20.23 -3.64
CA GLY A 327 -16.20 -20.32 -2.46
C GLY A 327 -15.98 -21.59 -1.64
N ILE A 328 -17.03 -22.00 -0.94
CA ILE A 328 -17.10 -23.18 -0.08
C ILE A 328 -17.96 -24.23 -0.78
N GLU A 329 -17.55 -25.50 -0.70
CA GLU A 329 -18.16 -26.62 -1.42
C GLU A 329 -19.62 -26.85 -0.97
N PRO A 330 -20.61 -26.64 -1.86
CA PRO A 330 -22.01 -26.93 -1.53
C PRO A 330 -22.22 -28.41 -1.21
N GLY A 331 -22.97 -28.70 -0.14
CA GLY A 331 -23.26 -30.08 0.28
C GLY A 331 -22.11 -30.78 1.03
N SER A 332 -20.97 -30.12 1.25
CA SER A 332 -19.94 -30.59 2.18
C SER A 332 -20.43 -30.58 3.64
N GLU A 333 -19.76 -31.34 4.50
CA GLU A 333 -19.98 -31.29 5.95
C GLU A 333 -19.75 -29.86 6.49
N LEU A 334 -18.71 -29.18 6.01
CA LEU A 334 -18.45 -27.77 6.31
C LEU A 334 -19.65 -26.87 5.99
N ALA A 335 -20.23 -27.00 4.78
CA ALA A 335 -21.39 -26.20 4.39
C ALA A 335 -22.64 -26.51 5.23
N SER A 336 -22.80 -27.77 5.67
CA SER A 336 -23.90 -28.18 6.54
C SER A 336 -23.75 -27.61 7.96
N ASP A 337 -22.57 -27.78 8.56
CA ASP A 337 -22.28 -27.38 9.94
C ASP A 337 -22.28 -25.86 10.10
N MET A 338 -21.84 -25.14 9.06
CA MET A 338 -21.71 -23.68 9.07
C MET A 338 -22.85 -22.99 8.32
N ARG A 339 -23.96 -23.66 8.04
CA ARG A 339 -25.08 -23.14 7.21
C ARG A 339 -25.50 -21.72 7.57
N ASP A 340 -25.66 -21.43 8.86
CA ASP A 340 -26.10 -20.11 9.33
C ASP A 340 -25.01 -19.04 9.22
N ALA A 341 -23.75 -19.43 9.04
CA ALA A 341 -22.61 -18.54 8.85
C ALA A 341 -22.23 -18.33 7.37
N LEU A 342 -22.99 -18.92 6.43
CA LEU A 342 -22.73 -18.85 5.00
C LEU A 342 -23.83 -18.10 4.25
N PHE A 343 -23.43 -17.41 3.18
CA PHE A 343 -24.31 -16.80 2.19
C PHE A 343 -24.21 -17.58 0.87
N ALA A 344 -25.36 -17.95 0.32
CA ALA A 344 -25.46 -18.52 -1.01
C ALA A 344 -25.79 -17.41 -2.01
N ASP A 345 -24.95 -17.27 -3.03
CA ASP A 345 -25.24 -16.36 -4.12
C ASP A 345 -26.30 -16.94 -5.08
N HIS A 346 -26.73 -16.14 -6.08
CA HIS A 346 -27.70 -16.55 -7.10
C HIS A 346 -27.25 -17.76 -7.94
N ALA A 347 -25.94 -18.05 -8.00
CA ALA A 347 -25.39 -19.21 -8.69
C ALA A 347 -25.27 -20.44 -7.76
N GLY A 348 -25.65 -20.32 -6.49
CA GLY A 348 -25.55 -21.38 -5.49
C GLY A 348 -24.15 -21.55 -4.89
N ARG A 349 -23.20 -20.65 -5.18
CA ARG A 349 -21.88 -20.66 -4.57
C ARG A 349 -21.98 -20.14 -3.14
N LEU A 350 -21.23 -20.74 -2.22
CA LEU A 350 -21.24 -20.38 -0.81
C LEU A 350 -20.01 -19.54 -0.46
N ILE A 351 -20.22 -18.44 0.27
CA ILE A 351 -19.15 -17.63 0.86
C ILE A 351 -19.46 -17.36 2.35
N PRO A 352 -18.49 -16.90 3.15
CA PRO A 352 -18.78 -16.37 4.48
C PRO A 352 -19.89 -15.32 4.42
N HIS A 353 -20.77 -15.29 5.41
CA HIS A 353 -21.95 -14.44 5.34
C HIS A 353 -21.60 -12.94 5.44
N PRO A 354 -22.14 -12.05 4.58
CA PRO A 354 -21.86 -10.62 4.62
C PRO A 354 -22.38 -9.87 5.84
N ASP A 355 -23.44 -10.35 6.50
CA ASP A 355 -23.78 -9.91 7.86
C ASP A 355 -22.61 -10.22 8.82
N PRO A 356 -22.03 -9.22 9.51
CA PRO A 356 -20.81 -9.40 10.27
C PRO A 356 -20.98 -10.35 11.47
N ALA A 357 -22.17 -10.42 12.09
CA ALA A 357 -22.38 -11.33 13.22
C ALA A 357 -22.39 -12.80 12.76
N ARG A 358 -23.04 -13.07 11.62
CA ARG A 358 -23.07 -14.40 11.01
C ARG A 358 -21.71 -14.78 10.41
N GLY A 359 -21.07 -13.86 9.69
CA GLY A 359 -19.73 -14.07 9.11
C GLY A 359 -18.66 -14.31 10.17
N LEU A 360 -18.76 -13.66 11.33
CA LEU A 360 -17.82 -13.86 12.44
C LEU A 360 -17.86 -15.31 12.95
N ALA A 361 -19.01 -15.97 12.94
CA ALA A 361 -19.10 -17.38 13.33
C ALA A 361 -18.25 -18.27 12.40
N PHE A 362 -18.23 -17.99 11.10
CA PHE A 362 -17.36 -18.69 10.14
C PHE A 362 -15.88 -18.48 10.47
N TRP A 363 -15.44 -17.22 10.50
CA TRP A 363 -14.03 -16.89 10.71
C TRP A 363 -13.52 -17.34 12.08
N LYS A 364 -14.32 -17.12 13.12
CA LYS A 364 -13.97 -17.53 14.48
C LYS A 364 -13.75 -19.04 14.56
N THR A 365 -14.62 -19.85 13.98
CA THR A 365 -14.46 -21.32 14.01
C THR A 365 -13.19 -21.76 13.30
N TRP A 366 -12.89 -21.17 12.13
CA TRP A 366 -11.68 -21.51 11.38
C TRP A 366 -10.42 -21.04 12.11
N HIS A 367 -10.36 -19.78 12.51
CA HIS A 367 -9.18 -19.16 13.13
C HIS A 367 -8.91 -19.71 14.53
N ASP A 368 -9.93 -20.08 15.31
CA ASP A 368 -9.79 -20.79 16.59
C ASP A 368 -9.13 -22.17 16.40
N SER A 369 -9.51 -22.90 15.36
CA SER A 369 -8.88 -24.18 15.00
C SER A 369 -7.41 -24.01 14.59
N LEU A 370 -7.10 -22.97 13.80
CA LEU A 370 -5.73 -22.66 13.38
C LEU A 370 -4.86 -22.22 14.56
N ALA A 371 -5.37 -21.34 15.42
CA ALA A 371 -4.66 -20.86 16.60
C ALA A 371 -4.34 -22.00 17.58
N ARG A 372 -5.26 -22.97 17.77
CA ARG A 372 -4.98 -24.18 18.58
C ARG A 372 -3.86 -25.05 18.01
N GLN A 373 -3.59 -24.95 16.71
CA GLN A 373 -2.47 -25.63 16.05
C GLN A 373 -1.18 -24.81 16.10
N GLY A 374 -1.21 -23.62 16.71
CA GLY A 374 -0.06 -22.74 16.89
C GLY A 374 0.19 -21.77 15.74
N ILE A 375 -0.78 -21.58 14.84
CA ILE A 375 -0.74 -20.50 13.83
C ILE A 375 -0.88 -19.14 14.53
N ASP A 376 -0.06 -18.17 14.11
CA ASP A 376 0.04 -16.85 14.74
C ASP A 376 -0.40 -15.70 13.82
N MET A 377 -0.57 -15.96 12.52
CA MET A 377 -0.91 -14.94 11.53
C MET A 377 -1.61 -15.52 10.30
N ILE A 378 -2.18 -14.67 9.46
CA ILE A 378 -2.83 -15.07 8.21
C ILE A 378 -2.51 -14.15 7.04
N LYS A 379 -2.49 -14.70 5.83
CA LYS A 379 -2.55 -13.93 4.57
C LYS A 379 -3.89 -14.21 3.91
N VAL A 380 -4.61 -13.16 3.51
CA VAL A 380 -5.98 -13.31 2.99
C VAL A 380 -6.10 -12.75 1.57
N ASP A 381 -6.25 -13.65 0.62
CA ASP A 381 -6.31 -13.35 -0.81
C ASP A 381 -7.75 -13.21 -1.34
N SER A 382 -7.86 -12.90 -2.63
CA SER A 382 -9.12 -12.84 -3.37
C SER A 382 -10.13 -11.82 -2.84
N GLN A 383 -9.68 -10.79 -2.11
CA GLN A 383 -10.60 -9.85 -1.47
C GLN A 383 -11.43 -9.04 -2.48
N SER A 384 -10.83 -8.61 -3.59
CA SER A 384 -11.55 -7.90 -4.66
C SER A 384 -12.43 -8.80 -5.53
N SER A 385 -12.34 -10.13 -5.37
CA SER A 385 -13.24 -11.07 -6.03
C SER A 385 -14.66 -11.00 -5.47
N LEU A 386 -14.85 -10.39 -4.30
CA LEU A 386 -16.15 -10.27 -3.63
C LEU A 386 -17.27 -9.81 -4.57
N VAL A 387 -16.99 -8.83 -5.43
CA VAL A 387 -17.98 -8.30 -6.38
C VAL A 387 -18.63 -9.40 -7.23
N GLN A 388 -17.88 -10.45 -7.58
CA GLN A 388 -18.38 -11.56 -8.40
C GLN A 388 -19.42 -12.44 -7.68
N PHE A 389 -19.50 -12.36 -6.34
CA PHE A 389 -20.43 -13.14 -5.53
C PHE A 389 -21.66 -12.32 -5.12
N VAL A 390 -21.54 -11.00 -5.03
CA VAL A 390 -22.59 -10.13 -4.45
C VAL A 390 -23.22 -9.16 -5.45
N GLN A 391 -22.61 -8.94 -6.62
CA GLN A 391 -23.18 -8.06 -7.65
C GLN A 391 -24.59 -8.52 -8.06
N GLY A 392 -25.50 -7.55 -8.20
CA GLY A 392 -26.91 -7.77 -8.47
C GLY A 392 -27.73 -8.28 -7.28
N GLN A 393 -27.11 -8.51 -6.12
CA GLN A 393 -27.75 -9.12 -4.94
C GLN A 393 -27.66 -8.25 -3.70
N LEU A 394 -26.46 -7.74 -3.40
CA LEU A 394 -26.18 -6.94 -2.21
C LEU A 394 -25.42 -5.67 -2.59
N PRO A 395 -25.67 -4.55 -1.91
CA PRO A 395 -24.85 -3.35 -2.05
C PRO A 395 -23.38 -3.65 -1.73
N ILE A 396 -22.47 -3.36 -2.68
CA ILE A 396 -21.07 -3.80 -2.60
C ILE A 396 -20.34 -3.24 -1.37
N GLY A 397 -20.58 -1.98 -1.00
CA GLY A 397 -19.93 -1.36 0.15
C GLY A 397 -20.39 -1.94 1.48
N GLN A 398 -21.69 -2.22 1.62
CA GLN A 398 -22.22 -2.91 2.80
C GLN A 398 -21.69 -4.34 2.91
N ALA A 399 -21.65 -5.09 1.80
CA ALA A 399 -21.14 -6.46 1.79
C ALA A 399 -19.65 -6.50 2.15
N ALA A 400 -18.83 -5.61 1.56
CA ALA A 400 -17.41 -5.51 1.87
C ALA A 400 -17.18 -5.10 3.34
N ALA A 401 -17.92 -4.12 3.85
CA ALA A 401 -17.83 -3.68 5.24
C ALA A 401 -18.08 -4.84 6.24
N GLY A 402 -19.16 -5.59 6.07
CA GLY A 402 -19.50 -6.68 6.99
C GLY A 402 -18.54 -7.87 6.92
N LEU A 403 -18.05 -8.21 5.73
CA LEU A 403 -17.04 -9.27 5.56
C LEU A 403 -15.68 -8.87 6.15
N HIS A 404 -15.21 -7.65 5.90
CA HIS A 404 -13.98 -7.16 6.52
C HIS A 404 -14.11 -7.05 8.03
N GLN A 405 -15.23 -6.54 8.54
CA GLN A 405 -15.47 -6.45 9.97
C GLN A 405 -15.39 -7.82 10.66
N SER A 406 -16.02 -8.85 10.09
CA SER A 406 -16.00 -10.20 10.66
C SER A 406 -14.64 -10.87 10.55
N LEU A 407 -13.93 -10.73 9.41
CA LEU A 407 -12.58 -11.23 9.22
C LEU A 407 -11.59 -10.58 10.20
N GLU A 408 -11.56 -9.26 10.25
CA GLU A 408 -10.63 -8.51 11.09
C GLU A 408 -10.90 -8.73 12.57
N ALA A 409 -12.17 -8.84 12.98
CA ALA A 409 -12.52 -9.18 14.36
C ALA A 409 -11.95 -10.56 14.74
N SER A 410 -12.09 -11.56 13.86
CA SER A 410 -11.51 -12.88 14.11
C SER A 410 -9.98 -12.84 14.12
N ALA A 411 -9.35 -12.10 13.20
CA ALA A 411 -7.90 -11.94 13.16
C ALA A 411 -7.35 -11.23 14.41
N ALA A 412 -8.06 -10.24 14.94
CA ALA A 412 -7.71 -9.59 16.20
C ALA A 412 -7.80 -10.54 17.39
N LEU A 413 -8.84 -11.38 17.44
CA LEU A 413 -9.07 -12.33 18.55
C LEU A 413 -8.03 -13.45 18.61
N HIS A 414 -7.54 -13.94 17.46
CA HIS A 414 -6.71 -15.15 17.40
C HIS A 414 -5.24 -14.88 17.03
N PHE A 415 -4.96 -13.78 16.32
CA PHE A 415 -3.66 -13.51 15.72
C PHE A 415 -3.11 -12.13 16.06
N ASP A 416 -3.72 -11.41 17.03
CA ASP A 416 -3.31 -10.04 17.40
C ASP A 416 -3.32 -9.07 16.20
N GLY A 417 -4.22 -9.32 15.25
CA GLY A 417 -4.33 -8.53 14.01
C GLY A 417 -3.17 -8.73 13.03
N ARG A 418 -2.31 -9.75 13.20
CA ARG A 418 -1.27 -10.14 12.24
C ARG A 418 -1.91 -10.72 10.97
N LEU A 419 -2.25 -9.83 10.06
CA LEU A 419 -2.92 -10.15 8.79
C LEU A 419 -2.25 -9.39 7.64
N ILE A 420 -1.93 -10.11 6.56
CA ILE A 420 -1.59 -9.53 5.25
C ILE A 420 -2.84 -9.57 4.37
N ASN A 421 -3.37 -8.40 3.99
CA ASN A 421 -4.45 -8.32 3.01
C ASN A 421 -3.89 -8.44 1.61
N CYS A 422 -4.54 -9.19 0.73
CA CYS A 422 -4.01 -9.45 -0.59
C CYS A 422 -5.13 -9.52 -1.64
N MET A 423 -4.79 -9.22 -2.89
CA MET A 423 -5.71 -9.11 -4.02
C MET A 423 -6.91 -8.19 -3.73
N GLY A 424 -6.68 -7.17 -2.92
CA GLY A 424 -7.73 -6.36 -2.32
C GLY A 424 -7.57 -4.88 -2.60
N MET A 425 -7.04 -4.49 -3.76
CA MET A 425 -6.83 -3.08 -4.08
C MET A 425 -8.07 -2.38 -4.66
N ALA A 426 -9.18 -3.10 -4.90
CA ALA A 426 -10.42 -2.45 -5.28
C ALA A 426 -10.97 -1.58 -4.14
N GLN A 427 -11.53 -0.42 -4.47
CA GLN A 427 -12.03 0.60 -3.53
C GLN A 427 -12.99 0.06 -2.45
N GLU A 428 -13.81 -0.94 -2.76
CA GLU A 428 -14.69 -1.58 -1.79
C GLU A 428 -13.92 -2.27 -0.65
N ASN A 429 -12.67 -2.66 -0.87
CA ASN A 429 -11.80 -3.20 0.18
C ASN A 429 -11.00 -2.08 0.85
N VAL A 430 -10.35 -1.23 0.05
CA VAL A 430 -9.48 -0.15 0.55
C VAL A 430 -10.22 0.76 1.53
N TRP A 431 -11.49 1.08 1.27
CA TRP A 431 -12.29 1.96 2.13
C TRP A 431 -13.10 1.26 3.23
N HIS A 432 -12.93 -0.05 3.42
CA HIS A 432 -13.74 -0.84 4.38
C HIS A 432 -12.95 -1.76 5.33
N ARG A 433 -11.63 -1.85 5.19
CA ARG A 433 -10.78 -2.52 6.21
C ARG A 433 -10.55 -1.59 7.39
N GLY A 434 -11.01 -1.98 8.57
CA GLY A 434 -10.96 -1.16 9.77
C GLY A 434 -9.54 -0.92 10.26
N ASN A 435 -8.90 -1.99 10.75
CA ASN A 435 -7.70 -1.88 11.57
C ASN A 435 -6.49 -2.64 11.03
N THR A 436 -6.64 -3.55 10.06
CA THR A 436 -5.48 -4.30 9.57
C THR A 436 -4.47 -3.38 8.86
N PRO A 437 -3.17 -3.47 9.21
CA PRO A 437 -2.19 -2.47 8.82
C PRO A 437 -1.46 -2.79 7.52
N ILE A 438 -1.42 -4.05 7.07
CA ILE A 438 -0.61 -4.48 5.92
C ILE A 438 -1.51 -4.90 4.76
N SER A 439 -1.16 -4.45 3.56
CA SER A 439 -1.82 -4.86 2.32
C SER A 439 -0.84 -4.98 1.18
N ARG A 440 -0.94 -6.07 0.40
CA ARG A 440 -0.20 -6.25 -0.85
C ARG A 440 -0.49 -5.11 -1.80
N ASN A 441 0.57 -4.60 -2.41
CA ASN A 441 0.58 -3.33 -3.14
C ASN A 441 0.95 -3.46 -4.64
N SER A 442 1.18 -4.69 -5.10
CA SER A 442 1.43 -5.03 -6.51
C SER A 442 0.76 -6.35 -6.88
N ASP A 443 0.78 -6.65 -8.18
CA ASP A 443 0.61 -8.01 -8.68
C ASP A 443 1.72 -8.94 -8.15
N ASP A 444 1.55 -10.24 -8.35
CA ASP A 444 2.48 -11.25 -7.87
C ASP A 444 3.88 -11.06 -8.46
N PHE A 445 4.90 -11.36 -7.67
CA PHE A 445 6.25 -11.53 -8.15
C PHE A 445 6.34 -12.75 -9.10
N TYR A 446 6.76 -12.54 -10.35
CA TYR A 446 6.99 -13.61 -11.33
C TYR A 446 8.48 -13.78 -11.63
N PRO A 447 9.24 -14.58 -10.86
CA PRO A 447 10.69 -14.73 -11.01
C PRO A 447 11.12 -15.33 -12.36
N GLY A 448 10.23 -16.04 -13.05
CA GLY A 448 10.52 -16.61 -14.37
C GLY A 448 10.39 -15.63 -15.54
N LYS A 449 10.05 -14.35 -15.28
CA LYS A 449 9.84 -13.33 -16.30
C LYS A 449 10.93 -12.24 -16.16
N PRO A 450 11.92 -12.17 -17.07
CA PRO A 450 13.05 -11.25 -16.95
C PRO A 450 12.65 -9.77 -16.78
N GLU A 451 11.62 -9.33 -17.50
CA GLU A 451 11.16 -7.94 -17.46
C GLU A 451 10.27 -7.62 -16.23
N TRP A 452 10.08 -8.56 -15.30
CA TRP A 452 9.10 -8.39 -14.24
C TRP A 452 9.55 -7.45 -13.12
N PHE A 453 10.86 -7.30 -12.89
CA PHE A 453 11.36 -6.32 -11.92
C PHE A 453 10.80 -4.92 -12.20
N ARG A 454 10.74 -4.52 -13.48
CA ARG A 454 10.20 -3.25 -13.94
C ARG A 454 8.76 -3.03 -13.51
N GLU A 455 7.88 -3.97 -13.83
CA GLU A 455 6.46 -3.91 -13.46
C GLU A 455 6.30 -3.89 -11.94
N HIS A 456 7.07 -4.72 -11.25
CA HIS A 456 7.02 -4.85 -9.79
C HIS A 456 7.41 -3.56 -9.08
N ALA A 457 8.52 -2.94 -9.48
CA ALA A 457 9.01 -1.69 -8.93
C ALA A 457 8.07 -0.52 -9.24
N LEU A 458 7.57 -0.44 -10.48
CA LEU A 458 6.64 0.60 -10.91
C LEU A 458 5.33 0.53 -10.12
N GLN A 459 4.70 -0.65 -10.05
CA GLN A 459 3.44 -0.82 -9.31
C GLN A 459 3.62 -0.49 -7.83
N ASN A 460 4.66 -1.03 -7.18
CA ASN A 460 4.85 -0.82 -5.75
C ASN A 460 5.15 0.63 -5.39
N ALA A 461 6.05 1.30 -6.10
CA ALA A 461 6.37 2.69 -5.81
C ALA A 461 5.14 3.59 -6.04
N TYR A 462 4.52 3.53 -7.22
CA TYR A 462 3.43 4.44 -7.56
C TYR A 462 2.15 4.14 -6.79
N ASN A 463 1.75 2.86 -6.62
CA ASN A 463 0.55 2.55 -5.84
C ASN A 463 0.67 3.01 -4.38
N SER A 464 1.89 3.09 -3.83
CA SER A 464 2.12 3.58 -2.47
C SER A 464 1.68 5.04 -2.27
N VAL A 465 1.58 5.85 -3.32
CA VAL A 465 1.13 7.26 -3.24
C VAL A 465 -0.26 7.37 -2.64
N TYR A 466 -1.21 6.54 -3.08
CA TYR A 466 -2.55 6.51 -2.50
C TYR A 466 -2.71 5.44 -1.44
N HIS A 467 -2.21 4.22 -1.69
CA HIS A 467 -2.45 3.05 -0.85
C HIS A 467 -1.69 3.15 0.47
N GLY A 468 -0.53 3.79 0.46
CA GLY A 468 0.30 4.07 1.63
C GLY A 468 -0.41 4.94 2.67
N THR A 469 -1.41 5.74 2.31
CA THR A 469 -2.17 6.57 3.27
C THR A 469 -2.93 5.72 4.31
N LEU A 470 -3.27 4.47 3.96
CA LEU A 470 -4.06 3.56 4.79
C LEU A 470 -3.30 2.32 5.28
N TYR A 471 -2.28 1.88 4.54
CA TYR A 471 -1.57 0.64 4.84
C TYR A 471 -0.06 0.77 4.71
N TRP A 472 0.65 -0.12 5.40
CA TRP A 472 1.99 -0.50 5.05
C TRP A 472 1.91 -1.42 3.83
N GLY A 473 2.62 -1.04 2.76
CA GLY A 473 2.64 -1.83 1.54
C GLY A 473 3.43 -3.12 1.76
N ASP A 474 2.79 -4.27 1.57
CA ASP A 474 3.48 -5.52 1.29
C ASP A 474 3.93 -5.49 -0.19
N TRP A 475 5.24 -5.31 -0.39
CA TRP A 475 5.89 -5.24 -1.71
C TRP A 475 6.26 -6.63 -2.24
N ASP A 476 5.60 -7.66 -1.72
CA ASP A 476 5.70 -9.06 -2.10
C ASP A 476 7.06 -9.72 -1.81
N MET A 477 7.03 -11.06 -1.80
CA MET A 477 8.20 -11.92 -1.79
C MET A 477 9.11 -11.72 -3.01
N TRP A 478 10.33 -12.25 -2.91
CA TRP A 478 11.33 -12.27 -3.98
C TRP A 478 12.31 -13.42 -3.81
N TRP A 479 13.13 -13.66 -4.85
CA TRP A 479 14.21 -14.64 -4.84
C TRP A 479 15.56 -13.97 -4.62
N THR A 480 16.32 -14.50 -3.67
CA THR A 480 17.69 -14.06 -3.36
C THR A 480 18.66 -14.43 -4.47
N SER A 481 18.45 -15.58 -5.11
CA SER A 481 19.20 -16.01 -6.29
C SER A 481 18.46 -15.62 -7.57
N HIS A 482 18.57 -14.35 -7.96
CA HIS A 482 17.94 -13.77 -9.16
C HIS A 482 18.86 -12.75 -9.82
N GLU A 483 18.74 -12.54 -11.13
CA GLU A 483 19.56 -11.56 -11.88
C GLU A 483 19.40 -10.13 -11.34
N ASP A 484 18.16 -9.75 -11.02
CA ASP A 484 17.81 -8.50 -10.33
C ASP A 484 17.88 -8.59 -8.79
N GLY A 485 18.61 -9.56 -8.22
CA GLY A 485 18.64 -9.81 -6.78
C GLY A 485 19.00 -8.57 -5.95
N VAL A 486 20.01 -7.81 -6.37
CA VAL A 486 20.41 -6.56 -5.69
C VAL A 486 19.32 -5.50 -5.80
N SER A 487 18.72 -5.33 -6.98
CA SER A 487 17.60 -4.41 -7.20
C SER A 487 16.41 -4.75 -6.32
N HIS A 488 16.03 -6.04 -6.23
CA HIS A 488 14.96 -6.49 -5.36
C HIS A 488 15.27 -6.27 -3.88
N ALA A 489 16.51 -6.52 -3.46
CA ALA A 489 16.93 -6.28 -2.08
C ALA A 489 16.83 -4.79 -1.72
N VAL A 490 17.38 -3.90 -2.55
CA VAL A 490 17.30 -2.44 -2.34
C VAL A 490 15.85 -1.95 -2.39
N LEU A 491 15.03 -2.47 -3.31
CA LEU A 491 13.61 -2.16 -3.39
C LEU A 491 12.87 -2.50 -2.09
N ARG A 492 13.22 -3.62 -1.44
CA ARG A 492 12.66 -4.00 -0.13
C ARG A 492 13.21 -3.15 1.01
N ALA A 493 14.48 -2.74 0.94
CA ALA A 493 15.10 -1.84 1.92
C ALA A 493 14.33 -0.51 2.02
N VAL A 494 13.97 0.07 0.87
CA VAL A 494 13.24 1.35 0.82
C VAL A 494 11.72 1.22 0.90
N SER A 495 11.16 0.01 0.98
CA SER A 495 9.70 -0.19 0.98
C SER A 495 9.04 0.26 2.29
N GLY A 496 9.74 0.09 3.42
CA GLY A 496 9.22 0.28 4.77
C GLY A 496 8.16 -0.73 5.22
N GLY A 497 7.83 -1.72 4.37
CA GLY A 497 6.91 -2.82 4.67
C GLY A 497 7.62 -4.13 5.07
N PRO A 498 6.89 -5.26 5.08
CA PRO A 498 7.46 -6.57 5.36
C PRO A 498 8.53 -6.97 4.35
N VAL A 499 9.55 -7.70 4.80
CA VAL A 499 10.59 -8.28 3.92
C VAL A 499 10.62 -9.78 4.11
N TYR A 500 10.36 -10.50 3.02
CA TYR A 500 10.35 -11.96 3.02
C TYR A 500 10.72 -12.50 1.64
N ILE A 501 11.21 -13.73 1.63
CA ILE A 501 11.70 -14.43 0.44
C ILE A 501 10.81 -15.62 0.11
N SER A 502 10.96 -16.16 -1.10
CA SER A 502 10.20 -17.33 -1.58
C SER A 502 11.07 -18.33 -2.36
N ASP A 503 12.38 -18.31 -2.12
CA ASP A 503 13.34 -19.16 -2.84
C ASP A 503 12.97 -20.65 -2.80
N PRO A 504 13.10 -21.40 -3.91
CA PRO A 504 13.05 -22.85 -3.92
C PRO A 504 14.12 -23.48 -3.01
N VAL A 505 13.87 -24.69 -2.51
CA VAL A 505 14.84 -25.42 -1.68
C VAL A 505 16.19 -25.56 -2.39
N GLY A 506 17.27 -25.29 -1.67
CA GLY A 506 18.66 -25.32 -2.14
C GLY A 506 19.20 -24.01 -2.70
N THR A 507 18.33 -23.04 -3.03
CA THR A 507 18.71 -21.87 -3.84
C THR A 507 18.93 -20.57 -3.07
N THR A 508 18.67 -20.54 -1.75
CA THR A 508 18.76 -19.29 -0.98
C THR A 508 20.21 -18.76 -0.92
N ASP A 509 20.43 -17.50 -1.30
CA ASP A 509 21.69 -16.78 -1.13
C ASP A 509 21.62 -15.91 0.14
N ALA A 510 22.28 -16.37 1.20
CA ALA A 510 22.33 -15.67 2.47
C ALA A 510 23.01 -14.29 2.38
N SER A 511 23.97 -14.12 1.47
CA SER A 511 24.74 -12.87 1.34
C SER A 511 23.86 -11.71 0.88
N MET A 512 22.85 -12.00 0.05
CA MET A 512 21.88 -11.03 -0.43
C MET A 512 21.00 -10.45 0.69
N LEU A 513 20.84 -11.21 1.79
CA LEU A 513 19.98 -10.84 2.91
C LEU A 513 20.71 -10.05 4.00
N ARG A 514 22.03 -10.25 4.18
CA ARG A 514 22.80 -9.62 5.27
C ARG A 514 22.70 -8.09 5.32
N PRO A 515 22.64 -7.36 4.19
CA PRO A 515 22.47 -5.90 4.23
C PRO A 515 21.08 -5.43 4.66
N LEU A 516 20.07 -6.32 4.66
CA LEU A 516 18.68 -6.00 5.01
C LEU A 516 18.36 -6.26 6.48
N ILE A 517 19.13 -7.10 7.16
CA ILE A 517 18.76 -7.66 8.47
C ILE A 517 19.88 -7.54 9.49
N TYR A 518 19.49 -7.47 10.76
CA TYR A 518 20.36 -7.75 11.89
C TYR A 518 20.58 -9.25 12.04
N SER A 519 21.56 -9.62 12.86
CA SER A 519 21.90 -11.01 13.18
C SER A 519 20.74 -11.83 13.76
N ASP A 520 19.81 -11.18 14.46
CA ASP A 520 18.59 -11.80 15.01
C ASP A 520 17.47 -12.00 13.97
N GLY A 521 17.67 -11.52 12.74
CA GLY A 521 16.71 -11.54 11.64
C GLY A 521 15.76 -10.36 11.61
N ARG A 522 15.89 -9.39 12.52
CA ARG A 522 15.11 -8.15 12.45
C ARG A 522 15.54 -7.33 11.24
N VAL A 523 14.58 -6.83 10.48
CA VAL A 523 14.80 -6.03 9.28
C VAL A 523 15.21 -4.61 9.68
N LEU A 524 16.21 -4.04 9.00
CA LEU A 524 16.49 -2.60 9.04
C LEU A 524 15.42 -1.89 8.20
N ARG A 525 14.25 -1.68 8.79
CA ARG A 525 13.06 -1.17 8.12
C ARG A 525 13.07 0.37 8.06
N ALA A 526 12.70 0.93 6.92
CA ALA A 526 12.43 2.36 6.79
C ALA A 526 11.10 2.76 7.44
N ASP A 527 10.96 4.03 7.82
CA ASP A 527 9.92 4.50 8.75
C ASP A 527 8.50 4.61 8.17
N ARG A 528 8.36 4.56 6.85
CA ARG A 528 7.08 4.77 6.14
C ARG A 528 7.07 3.95 4.84
N PRO A 529 5.92 3.81 4.15
CA PRO A 529 5.93 3.27 2.79
C PRO A 529 6.86 4.07 1.88
N GLY A 530 7.65 3.36 1.05
CA GLY A 530 8.49 3.99 0.03
C GLY A 530 7.63 4.71 -1.01
N LEU A 531 8.02 5.92 -1.39
CA LEU A 531 7.27 6.77 -2.32
C LEU A 531 8.17 7.22 -3.48
N PRO A 532 7.64 7.37 -4.70
CA PRO A 532 8.39 8.01 -5.77
C PRO A 532 8.74 9.45 -5.37
N THR A 533 9.87 9.97 -5.83
CA THR A 533 10.19 11.39 -5.66
C THR A 533 9.22 12.24 -6.49
N GLU A 534 9.07 13.51 -6.10
CA GLU A 534 8.08 14.41 -6.71
C GLU A 534 8.28 14.57 -8.23
N ASP A 535 9.52 14.59 -8.69
CA ASP A 535 9.86 14.67 -10.12
C ASP A 535 9.57 13.38 -10.92
N CYS A 536 9.36 12.24 -10.25
CA CYS A 536 8.92 11.01 -10.89
C CYS A 536 7.39 10.91 -11.01
N LEU A 537 6.60 11.68 -10.26
CA LEU A 537 5.15 11.46 -10.15
C LEU A 537 4.39 11.52 -11.49
N PHE A 538 4.82 12.42 -12.38
CA PHE A 538 4.18 12.64 -13.68
C PHE A 538 5.06 12.20 -14.86
N VAL A 539 6.00 11.31 -14.60
CA VAL A 539 6.92 10.75 -15.61
C VAL A 539 6.86 9.24 -15.52
N ASN A 540 6.72 8.54 -16.65
CA ASN A 540 6.72 7.09 -16.66
C ASN A 540 8.15 6.56 -16.92
N PRO A 541 8.89 6.09 -15.90
CA PRO A 541 10.27 5.60 -16.06
C PRO A 541 10.38 4.31 -16.87
N ALA A 542 9.27 3.62 -17.16
CA ALA A 542 9.26 2.48 -18.07
C ALA A 542 9.24 2.91 -19.55
N GLU A 543 8.73 4.11 -19.85
CA GLU A 543 8.56 4.63 -21.22
C GLU A 543 9.51 5.80 -21.53
N GLN A 544 10.06 6.45 -20.50
CA GLN A 544 11.00 7.55 -20.63
C GLN A 544 12.35 7.14 -20.03
N PRO A 545 13.48 7.56 -20.63
CA PRO A 545 14.82 7.15 -20.23
C PRO A 545 15.30 7.88 -18.96
N VAL A 546 14.54 7.76 -17.88
CA VAL A 546 14.82 8.33 -16.56
C VAL A 546 14.76 7.23 -15.50
N PRO A 547 15.51 7.35 -14.39
CA PRO A 547 15.40 6.40 -13.29
C PRO A 547 14.09 6.57 -12.53
N LEU A 548 13.53 5.47 -12.04
CA LEU A 548 12.58 5.52 -10.93
C LEU A 548 13.36 5.87 -9.66
N LYS A 549 13.08 7.02 -9.05
CA LYS A 549 13.63 7.38 -7.74
C LYS A 549 12.58 7.13 -6.66
N VAL A 550 12.94 6.36 -5.63
CA VAL A 550 12.10 6.05 -4.47
C VAL A 550 12.76 6.60 -3.22
N TRP A 551 12.06 7.44 -2.48
CA TRP A 551 12.54 7.99 -1.22
C TRP A 551 11.84 7.38 -0.01
N ASN A 552 12.56 7.39 1.11
CA ASN A 552 12.06 7.02 2.42
C ASN A 552 12.89 7.72 3.51
N ARG A 553 12.63 7.43 4.79
CA ARG A 553 13.37 7.97 5.93
C ARG A 553 13.67 6.89 6.96
N SER A 554 14.72 7.11 7.75
CA SER A 554 15.02 6.35 8.95
C SER A 554 15.49 7.32 10.04
N GLY A 555 14.60 7.59 10.99
CA GLY A 555 14.72 8.68 11.96
C GLY A 555 14.92 10.04 11.27
N ASP A 556 16.02 10.69 11.63
CA ASP A 556 16.40 12.00 11.08
C ASP A 556 17.13 11.89 9.73
N CYS A 557 17.39 10.68 9.23
CA CYS A 557 18.10 10.47 7.97
C CYS A 557 17.13 10.22 6.80
N GLY A 558 17.55 10.63 5.61
CA GLY A 558 16.86 10.39 4.35
C GLY A 558 17.45 9.17 3.62
N LEU A 559 16.60 8.47 2.88
CA LEU A 559 16.97 7.36 2.00
C LEU A 559 16.46 7.68 0.59
N LEU A 560 17.29 7.49 -0.43
CA LEU A 560 16.87 7.55 -1.82
C LEU A 560 17.51 6.42 -2.61
N ALA A 561 16.68 5.57 -3.21
CA ALA A 561 17.12 4.56 -4.16
C ALA A 561 16.71 4.97 -5.59
N ALA A 562 17.52 4.63 -6.58
CA ALA A 562 17.21 4.86 -7.98
C ALA A 562 17.35 3.55 -8.78
N PHE A 563 16.38 3.29 -9.65
CA PHE A 563 16.27 2.05 -10.42
C PHE A 563 16.12 2.35 -11.91
N HIS A 564 16.77 1.54 -12.74
CA HIS A 564 16.62 1.60 -14.18
C HIS A 564 15.45 0.71 -14.63
N LEU A 565 14.41 1.33 -15.20
CA LEU A 565 13.18 0.65 -15.61
C LEU A 565 12.89 0.73 -17.11
N HIS A 566 13.65 1.50 -17.88
CA HIS A 566 13.40 1.70 -19.31
C HIS A 566 13.82 0.48 -20.14
N GLU A 567 13.13 0.17 -21.23
CA GLU A 567 13.38 -1.06 -22.00
C GLU A 567 14.60 -0.99 -22.91
N GLU A 568 14.91 0.16 -23.49
CA GLU A 568 15.91 0.26 -24.58
C GLU A 568 17.11 1.14 -24.24
N ALA A 569 17.06 1.88 -23.13
CA ALA A 569 18.09 2.87 -22.81
C ALA A 569 19.21 2.20 -22.01
N GLU A 570 20.45 2.57 -22.26
CA GLU A 570 21.60 2.12 -21.47
C GLU A 570 22.67 3.21 -21.41
N PRO A 571 23.08 3.69 -20.21
CA PRO A 571 22.36 3.79 -18.92
C PRO A 571 21.31 4.93 -18.88
N VAL A 572 20.49 5.02 -17.82
CA VAL A 572 19.61 6.19 -17.59
C VAL A 572 20.21 7.19 -16.61
N GLY A 573 20.13 8.47 -16.96
CA GLY A 573 20.64 9.58 -16.16
C GLY A 573 19.54 10.25 -15.33
N GLY A 574 19.91 10.74 -14.15
CA GLY A 574 19.03 11.53 -13.29
C GLY A 574 19.82 12.46 -12.37
N GLU A 575 19.13 13.12 -11.46
CA GLU A 575 19.73 13.96 -10.44
C GLU A 575 19.16 13.62 -9.08
N LEU A 576 20.02 13.60 -8.07
CA LEU A 576 19.66 13.62 -6.65
C LEU A 576 19.61 15.08 -6.18
N ARG A 577 18.53 15.45 -5.50
CA ARG A 577 18.36 16.71 -4.78
C ARG A 577 17.99 16.44 -3.33
N LEU A 578 18.39 17.30 -2.40
CA LEU A 578 17.93 17.18 -1.02
C LEU A 578 16.40 17.29 -0.91
N ALA A 579 15.81 18.17 -1.72
CA ALA A 579 14.37 18.36 -1.79
C ALA A 579 13.59 17.13 -2.28
N ASP A 580 14.25 16.14 -2.90
CA ASP A 580 13.61 14.87 -3.29
C ASP A 580 13.10 14.09 -2.06
N ILE A 581 13.62 14.39 -0.87
CA ILE A 581 13.19 13.82 0.41
C ILE A 581 12.48 14.91 1.22
N PRO A 582 11.15 14.81 1.46
CA PRO A 582 10.41 15.79 2.25
C PRO A 582 11.04 16.09 3.62
N GLY A 583 11.33 17.37 3.85
CA GLY A 583 11.98 17.90 5.05
C GLY A 583 13.50 18.12 4.93
N PHE A 584 14.12 17.84 3.79
CA PHE A 584 15.57 17.98 3.60
C PHE A 584 15.99 19.19 2.75
N ALA A 585 15.04 19.92 2.15
CA ALA A 585 15.34 20.99 1.18
C ALA A 585 16.33 22.06 1.70
N GLU A 586 16.32 22.37 3.00
CA GLU A 586 17.21 23.34 3.64
C GLU A 586 18.25 22.69 4.58
N ALA A 587 18.31 21.36 4.61
CA ALA A 587 19.19 20.64 5.53
C ALA A 587 20.64 20.71 5.04
N ARG A 588 21.59 20.87 5.98
CA ARG A 588 23.00 20.58 5.74
C ARG A 588 23.25 19.10 6.06
N CYS A 589 23.51 18.29 5.05
CA CYS A 589 23.72 16.85 5.24
C CYS A 589 24.91 16.33 4.43
N ALA A 590 25.55 15.31 4.99
CA ALA A 590 26.43 14.45 4.21
C ALA A 590 25.56 13.40 3.50
N VAL A 591 25.90 13.12 2.24
CA VAL A 591 25.26 12.11 1.40
C VAL A 591 26.25 10.97 1.21
N LEU A 592 25.89 9.77 1.66
CA LEU A 592 26.64 8.54 1.39
C LEU A 592 26.09 7.89 0.13
N ASP A 593 26.93 7.68 -0.88
CA ASP A 593 26.69 6.72 -1.96
C ASP A 593 27.09 5.33 -1.47
N HIS A 594 26.09 4.50 -1.20
CA HIS A 594 26.29 3.18 -0.60
C HIS A 594 27.16 2.26 -1.49
N PHE A 595 26.89 2.24 -2.79
CA PHE A 595 27.60 1.37 -3.73
C PHE A 595 28.90 1.98 -4.21
N GLY A 596 28.95 3.31 -4.39
CA GLY A 596 30.15 4.06 -4.73
C GLY A 596 31.19 4.12 -3.59
N ARG A 597 30.78 3.80 -2.35
CA ARG A 597 31.64 3.81 -1.15
C ARG A 597 32.32 5.17 -0.93
N LEU A 598 31.57 6.24 -1.15
CA LEU A 598 32.03 7.61 -0.95
C LEU A 598 30.93 8.46 -0.33
N ALA A 599 31.31 9.55 0.33
CA ALA A 599 30.40 10.55 0.83
C ALA A 599 30.77 11.95 0.36
N PHE A 600 29.79 12.82 0.23
CA PHE A 600 29.96 14.21 -0.13
C PHE A 600 28.92 15.08 0.56
N GLU A 601 29.20 16.37 0.69
CA GLU A 601 28.20 17.35 1.11
C GLU A 601 27.44 17.83 -0.13
N LEU A 602 26.11 17.88 -0.02
CA LEU A 602 25.26 18.47 -1.06
C LEU A 602 24.61 19.72 -0.47
N GLU A 603 24.78 20.86 -1.14
CA GLU A 603 24.18 22.13 -0.73
C GLU A 603 22.65 22.11 -0.96
N PRO A 604 21.85 22.90 -0.21
CA PRO A 604 20.38 22.96 -0.34
C PRO A 604 19.82 23.09 -1.77
N SER A 605 20.49 23.87 -2.62
CA SER A 605 20.12 24.06 -4.04
C SER A 605 20.99 23.26 -5.02
N GLY A 606 21.90 22.44 -4.50
CA GLY A 606 22.81 21.62 -5.28
C GLY A 606 22.09 20.40 -5.87
N THR A 607 22.66 19.90 -6.96
CA THR A 607 22.25 18.62 -7.54
C THR A 607 23.47 17.71 -7.64
N HIS A 608 23.24 16.41 -7.50
CA HIS A 608 24.25 15.39 -7.77
C HIS A 608 23.77 14.53 -8.93
N ALA A 609 24.53 14.51 -10.02
CA ALA A 609 24.21 13.69 -11.18
C ALA A 609 24.37 12.21 -10.82
N LEU A 610 23.38 11.38 -11.19
CA LEU A 610 23.42 9.93 -11.03
C LEU A 610 23.17 9.25 -12.37
N SER A 611 23.74 8.06 -12.52
CA SER A 611 23.58 7.19 -13.68
C SER A 611 23.28 5.79 -13.17
N VAL A 612 22.19 5.19 -13.66
CA VAL A 612 21.72 3.89 -13.19
C VAL A 612 21.71 2.90 -14.34
N GLU A 613 22.36 1.76 -14.15
CA GLU A 613 22.39 0.63 -15.08
C GLU A 613 21.34 -0.42 -14.67
N ARG A 614 20.96 -1.33 -15.58
CA ARG A 614 20.11 -2.47 -15.21
C ARG A 614 20.74 -3.32 -14.12
N ALA A 615 19.89 -3.87 -13.25
CA ALA A 615 20.28 -4.72 -12.12
C ALA A 615 21.31 -4.08 -11.13
N ARG A 616 21.65 -2.80 -11.30
CA ARG A 616 22.60 -2.04 -10.48
C ARG A 616 21.92 -0.78 -9.95
N PRO A 617 21.08 -0.90 -8.92
CA PRO A 617 20.41 0.26 -8.34
C PRO A 617 21.44 1.20 -7.73
N ALA A 618 21.09 2.48 -7.62
CA ALA A 618 21.79 3.42 -6.75
C ALA A 618 21.07 3.50 -5.40
N LEU A 619 21.82 3.74 -4.32
CA LEU A 619 21.27 3.94 -2.98
C LEU A 619 22.07 5.01 -2.25
N TYR A 620 21.37 6.06 -1.82
CA TYR A 620 21.92 7.20 -1.12
C TYR A 620 21.32 7.32 0.27
N VAL A 621 22.17 7.62 1.25
CA VAL A 621 21.78 7.93 2.63
C VAL A 621 22.15 9.38 2.94
N LEU A 622 21.14 10.19 3.29
CA LEU A 622 21.31 11.59 3.63
C LEU A 622 21.30 11.73 5.15
N ALA A 623 22.46 12.01 5.74
CA ALA A 623 22.63 12.15 7.19
C ALA A 623 22.83 13.63 7.57
N PRO A 624 21.92 14.25 8.33
CA PRO A 624 22.09 15.63 8.79
C PRO A 624 23.32 15.77 9.70
N TYR A 625 24.06 16.87 9.52
CA TYR A 625 25.11 17.26 10.45
C TYR A 625 24.50 17.77 11.76
N LEU A 626 24.87 17.16 12.88
CA LEU A 626 24.61 17.69 14.22
C LEU A 626 25.96 17.98 14.89
N ASP A 627 26.16 19.23 15.31
CA ASP A 627 27.42 19.70 15.93
C ASP A 627 28.68 19.29 15.15
N GLY A 628 28.60 19.37 13.81
CA GLY A 628 29.70 19.07 12.89
C GLY A 628 29.89 17.59 12.54
N VAL A 629 28.99 16.69 12.97
CA VAL A 629 29.06 15.25 12.67
C VAL A 629 27.77 14.72 12.04
N ALA A 630 27.90 14.03 10.91
CA ALA A 630 26.81 13.33 10.23
C ALA A 630 27.04 11.81 10.32
N CYS A 631 26.17 11.11 11.04
CA CYS A 631 26.30 9.66 11.25
C CYS A 631 25.44 8.88 10.25
N PHE A 632 26.06 8.02 9.44
CA PHE A 632 25.35 7.17 8.48
C PHE A 632 24.83 5.88 9.11
N GLY A 633 25.41 5.44 10.22
CA GLY A 633 25.11 4.16 10.87
C GLY A 633 25.96 3.02 10.31
N LEU A 634 25.42 1.81 10.20
CA LEU A 634 26.15 0.63 9.72
C LEU A 634 26.18 0.59 8.18
N VAL A 635 27.28 1.02 7.56
CA VAL A 635 27.41 1.22 6.10
C VAL A 635 27.58 -0.08 5.30
N ASP A 636 27.57 -1.23 5.97
CA ASP A 636 27.37 -2.55 5.36
C ASP A 636 25.88 -2.92 5.20
N LYS A 637 24.96 -2.12 5.74
CA LYS A 637 23.51 -2.29 5.63
C LYS A 637 22.91 -1.27 4.64
N TYR A 638 21.79 -1.61 4.02
CA TYR A 638 21.12 -0.71 3.07
C TYR A 638 20.41 0.45 3.78
N VAL A 639 19.62 0.16 4.83
CA VAL A 639 19.04 1.20 5.69
C VAL A 639 19.99 1.45 6.86
N SER A 640 21.21 1.89 6.54
CA SER A 640 22.29 2.04 7.53
C SER A 640 21.93 2.87 8.78
N PRO A 641 21.13 3.96 8.70
CA PRO A 641 20.81 4.76 9.89
C PRO A 641 19.92 4.05 10.89
N ALA A 642 19.15 3.04 10.47
CA ALA A 642 18.26 2.28 11.37
C ALA A 642 19.04 1.53 12.46
N ALA A 643 20.36 1.37 12.30
CA ALA A 643 21.25 0.79 13.29
C ALA A 643 21.52 1.71 14.49
N ILE A 644 21.26 3.01 14.36
CA ILE A 644 21.50 4.00 15.43
C ILE A 644 20.27 4.03 16.34
N GLU A 645 20.41 3.56 17.58
CA GLU A 645 19.35 3.58 18.60
C GLU A 645 19.32 4.89 19.38
N SER A 646 20.48 5.52 19.56
CA SER A 646 20.61 6.80 20.24
C SER A 646 21.84 7.56 19.76
N ARG A 647 21.78 8.89 19.81
CA ARG A 647 22.89 9.79 19.48
C ARG A 647 22.86 10.98 20.42
N TRP A 648 24.02 11.38 20.91
CA TRP A 648 24.21 12.56 21.73
C TRP A 648 25.53 13.24 21.40
N THR A 649 25.52 14.56 21.24
CA THR A 649 26.73 15.34 20.97
C THR A 649 26.86 16.45 22.00
N ALA A 650 28.04 16.57 22.61
CA ALA A 650 28.39 17.69 23.48
C ALA A 650 29.90 17.76 23.73
N ASN A 651 30.41 18.96 24.02
CA ASN A 651 31.79 19.17 24.49
C ASN A 651 32.87 18.52 23.60
N GLY A 652 32.72 18.57 22.27
CA GLY A 652 33.66 17.97 21.32
C GLY A 652 33.59 16.44 21.23
N ARG A 653 32.48 15.83 21.69
CA ARG A 653 32.27 14.38 21.66
C ARG A 653 30.92 14.04 21.06
N THR A 654 30.90 13.05 20.18
CA THR A 654 29.66 12.43 19.70
C THR A 654 29.60 10.99 20.22
N VAL A 655 28.57 10.67 20.98
CA VAL A 655 28.32 9.33 21.53
C VAL A 655 27.07 8.76 20.87
N LEU A 656 27.13 7.52 20.42
CA LEU A 656 26.02 6.84 19.78
C LEU A 656 25.92 5.38 20.22
N GLY A 657 24.68 4.91 20.36
CA GLY A 657 24.38 3.49 20.56
C GLY A 657 23.98 2.86 19.24
N LEU A 658 24.67 1.79 18.85
CA LEU A 658 24.30 0.92 17.74
C LEU A 658 23.59 -0.32 18.29
N ARG A 659 22.57 -0.80 17.58
CA ARG A 659 21.84 -2.02 17.96
C ARG A 659 22.73 -3.27 17.99
N GLU A 660 23.62 -3.39 17.02
CA GLU A 660 24.64 -4.43 16.96
C GLU A 660 25.93 -3.89 16.33
N GLY A 661 27.01 -4.67 16.39
CA GLY A 661 28.27 -4.34 15.74
C GLY A 661 28.22 -4.48 14.21
N GLY A 662 29.22 -3.93 13.53
CA GLY A 662 29.30 -3.87 12.08
C GLY A 662 30.26 -2.76 11.65
N ARG A 663 30.15 -2.29 10.40
CA ARG A 663 30.98 -1.18 9.92
C ARG A 663 30.28 0.15 10.12
N PHE A 664 30.60 0.85 11.20
CA PHE A 664 30.04 2.17 11.45
C PHE A 664 30.69 3.23 10.55
N GLY A 665 29.88 4.11 9.95
CA GLY A 665 30.33 5.20 9.09
C GLY A 665 29.79 6.57 9.51
N PHE A 666 30.63 7.59 9.40
CA PHE A 666 30.26 8.99 9.68
C PHE A 666 31.11 9.98 8.88
N ALA A 667 30.54 11.13 8.54
CA ALA A 667 31.25 12.30 8.03
C ALA A 667 31.39 13.36 9.13
N SER A 668 32.43 14.19 9.05
CA SER A 668 32.74 15.19 10.09
C SER A 668 33.44 16.41 9.50
N ASP A 669 33.17 17.59 10.09
CA ASP A 669 33.83 18.87 9.78
C ASP A 669 35.29 18.91 10.26
N ALA A 670 35.58 18.22 11.36
CA ALA A 670 36.90 18.09 11.95
C ALA A 670 37.40 16.64 11.89
N GLU A 671 38.71 16.47 11.76
CA GLU A 671 39.33 15.14 11.84
C GLU A 671 39.18 14.58 13.26
N PRO A 672 38.63 13.38 13.44
CA PRO A 672 38.47 12.78 14.76
C PRO A 672 39.83 12.44 15.38
N ALA A 673 40.06 12.87 16.62
CA ALA A 673 41.27 12.56 17.38
C ALA A 673 41.31 11.10 17.83
N ALA A 674 40.16 10.53 18.19
CA ALA A 674 40.01 9.12 18.56
C ALA A 674 38.55 8.65 18.38
N VAL A 675 38.36 7.36 18.13
CA VAL A 675 37.07 6.69 18.27
C VAL A 675 37.22 5.56 19.27
N LEU A 676 36.29 5.45 20.22
CA LEU A 676 36.21 4.34 21.16
C LEU A 676 34.97 3.49 20.84
N VAL A 677 35.15 2.18 20.77
CA VAL A 677 34.09 1.19 20.66
C VAL A 677 34.03 0.43 21.98
N ASN A 678 32.90 0.52 22.69
CA ASN A 678 32.73 -0.03 24.05
C ASN A 678 33.85 0.39 25.02
N GLY A 679 34.33 1.64 24.91
CA GLY A 679 35.39 2.19 25.73
C GLY A 679 36.81 1.78 25.34
N VAL A 680 36.97 0.99 24.27
CA VAL A 680 38.27 0.59 23.72
C VAL A 680 38.57 1.39 22.46
N GLN A 681 39.76 1.98 22.37
CA GLN A 681 40.15 2.74 21.18
C GLN A 681 40.15 1.83 19.94
N ALA A 682 39.45 2.27 18.89
CA ALA A 682 39.32 1.56 17.63
C ALA A 682 40.09 2.28 16.50
N ALA A 683 40.45 1.52 15.47
CA ALA A 683 41.09 2.07 14.28
C ALA A 683 40.07 2.88 13.46
N ILE A 684 40.47 4.10 13.10
CA ILE A 684 39.69 4.98 12.23
C ILE A 684 40.24 4.81 10.81
N ASN A 685 39.41 4.35 9.89
CA ASN A 685 39.75 4.27 8.48
C ASN A 685 39.20 5.50 7.76
N ARG A 686 40.04 6.15 6.95
CA ARG A 686 39.63 7.28 6.12
C ARG A 686 39.19 6.77 4.76
N GLU A 687 37.92 7.00 4.45
CA GLU A 687 37.32 6.70 3.16
C GLU A 687 37.23 7.98 2.31
N ALA A 688 36.70 7.87 1.09
CA ALA A 688 36.44 9.03 0.24
C ALA A 688 35.32 9.90 0.83
N GLY A 689 35.68 10.93 1.59
CA GLY A 689 34.75 11.94 2.14
C GLY A 689 34.08 11.56 3.47
N PHE A 690 34.43 10.43 4.08
CA PHE A 690 33.93 10.01 5.39
C PHE A 690 34.92 9.08 6.11
N TYR A 691 34.56 8.64 7.31
CA TYR A 691 35.34 7.72 8.13
C TYR A 691 34.56 6.44 8.40
N THR A 692 35.25 5.31 8.47
CA THR A 692 34.69 4.03 8.94
C THR A 692 35.44 3.48 10.13
N VAL A 693 34.69 2.82 11.02
CA VAL A 693 35.21 2.14 12.20
C VAL A 693 34.59 0.75 12.25
N ASP A 694 35.44 -0.26 12.47
CA ASP A 694 34.97 -1.63 12.71
C ASP A 694 34.50 -1.73 14.17
N CYS A 695 33.20 -1.90 14.35
CA CYS A 695 32.57 -2.08 15.65
C CYS A 695 32.51 -3.56 16.08
N GLY A 696 33.17 -4.44 15.33
CA GLY A 696 33.23 -5.88 15.54
C GLY A 696 31.93 -6.59 15.21
N GLU A 697 31.98 -7.92 15.17
CA GLU A 697 30.79 -8.75 15.17
C GLU A 697 30.35 -8.93 16.63
N SER A 698 29.39 -8.12 17.08
CA SER A 698 28.70 -8.31 18.35
C SER A 698 27.21 -8.62 18.10
N PRO A 699 26.88 -9.83 17.57
CA PRO A 699 25.50 -10.20 17.26
C PRO A 699 24.57 -10.01 18.47
N GLY A 700 23.47 -9.28 18.27
CA GLY A 700 22.43 -9.09 19.27
C GLY A 700 22.86 -8.33 20.54
N SER A 701 24.01 -7.66 20.52
CA SER A 701 24.49 -6.84 21.64
C SER A 701 24.72 -5.40 21.20
N SER A 702 24.10 -4.45 21.91
CA SER A 702 24.27 -3.03 21.64
C SER A 702 25.74 -2.62 21.74
N VAL A 703 26.21 -1.80 20.81
CA VAL A 703 27.58 -1.28 20.77
C VAL A 703 27.58 0.23 21.02
N LEU A 704 28.38 0.67 21.98
CA LEU A 704 28.60 2.09 22.24
C LEU A 704 29.78 2.60 21.41
N VAL A 705 29.59 3.66 20.63
CA VAL A 705 30.65 4.33 19.89
C VAL A 705 30.78 5.78 20.38
N GLU A 706 32.00 6.19 20.72
CA GLU A 706 32.36 7.56 21.14
C GLU A 706 33.40 8.12 20.18
N ILE A 707 33.05 9.20 19.46
CA ILE A 707 33.94 9.96 18.59
C ILE A 707 34.41 11.19 19.36
N VAL A 708 35.73 11.39 19.44
CA VAL A 708 36.37 12.50 20.14
C VAL A 708 37.09 13.40 19.12
N PHE A 709 36.82 14.71 19.19
CA PHE A 709 37.42 15.73 18.33
C PHE A 709 38.41 16.63 19.06
#